data_AF-A0AAU8N9P2-F1
#
_entry.id   AF-A0AAU8N9P2-F1
#
_cell.length_a   1.000
_cell.length_b   1.000
_cell.length_c   1.000
_cell.angle_alpha   90.00
_cell.angle_beta   90.00
_cell.angle_gamma   90.00
#
_symmetry.space_group_name_H-M   'P 1'
#
loop_
_entity.id
_entity.type
_entity.pdbx_description
1 polymer ?
#
loop_
_entity_poly.entity_id
_entity_poly.type
_entity_poly.pdbx_seq_one_letter_code
_entity_poly.pdbx_strand_id
1 'polypeptide(L)'
;MKRLFFMMFALTLLLAGCQSNDQESSPSDNISGETKQGSSILSLKEKYGTASDKSIMPMYNVAQNEEFTFKFKADLRNSSLSSDDIISVHTDIKGLKASKVYALPEINGESVSIKPLGWGVLSSESMEKTLDSSWGGAPIYYIRLNYDPDADKLTLLDKPIIIPFTVKSELPVPKLRYEIDKDRRLALVWDKVEGASQYKIYKRIDRSRIFDPNNLPLQGAENAYSESNPLVIATTTETTFNDFMKDGRGGLGIYNDIVTTKQNFGIQGEYYVTAIGEGKESNFSNGVATAPLASQLPSSMKEDFYRDKLKDINELPQKITVEYNDGSLARETLVYDTANVEISPFNETIIPFHVKGTALKNYVRVENVTQEDLDKLTQQRVADSSNGFVEPKNNTPYVPAPDVPTIINNNDTPPAAEENNDSSDAAVKNNNDPSVSSNETAAPDVDSQENLVDEQKSNTEQNVEQGNQEIVPEPAAGEDFINADSALEEVLAKNMIAAQDSISLKAFPEAQNFTTLSDVVLKVMYQNPLILGVEGFEYNYGTLTLSVHYNESAGDIQRKQNEIIAKAKEVTASIIKQGMSDDEKRKAIYDYLNDNAKYDDAALKSAEQNNFKQVDAQFNDSFTTYGILVKGIGVCASYASVYKLLSDLSGLESIVVTGTSSGVPHAWNKVKIGNDWLHVDATNNQTNSGIPYFLYNANDETAESQKTVADKDYWLDTELDQFKGESDASDYYVQNDLEVNSISEYKNKAETHLKKGETSVILRFASPVDSDELMTAAGEALTAVNEALLDHAQLATLGSYVMLETKPEEK
;
A
#
# COMPACT_ATOMS: atom_id res chain seq x y z
N MET A 1 -11.22 19.55 23.01
CA MET A 1 -11.88 20.66 23.77
C MET A 1 -10.83 21.76 24.00
N LYS A 2 -11.10 23.00 23.56
CA LYS A 2 -10.21 24.19 23.49
C LYS A 2 -9.13 24.06 22.38
N ARG A 3 -9.04 24.95 21.39
CA ARG A 3 -9.01 26.41 21.50
C ARG A 3 -9.77 27.14 20.39
N LEU A 4 -10.34 28.26 20.82
CA LEU A 4 -11.13 29.25 20.11
C LEU A 4 -10.33 30.58 20.18
N PHE A 5 -10.47 31.44 19.17
CA PHE A 5 -10.04 32.86 19.07
C PHE A 5 -8.54 33.17 18.80
N PHE A 6 -8.15 34.23 18.05
CA PHE A 6 -8.77 35.53 17.76
C PHE A 6 -8.30 36.11 16.40
N MET A 7 -9.21 36.81 15.72
CA MET A 7 -9.01 37.60 14.49
C MET A 7 -8.77 39.07 14.86
N MET A 8 -7.75 39.75 14.32
CA MET A 8 -7.72 41.21 14.33
C MET A 8 -6.97 41.80 13.13
N PHE A 9 -7.68 42.67 12.43
CA PHE A 9 -7.29 43.48 11.28
C PHE A 9 -6.21 44.53 11.63
N ALA A 10 -5.25 44.76 10.73
CA ALA A 10 -4.61 46.06 10.58
C ALA A 10 -4.27 46.32 9.10
N LEU A 11 -4.91 47.36 8.58
CA LEU A 11 -4.83 47.87 7.21
C LEU A 11 -3.84 49.05 7.20
N THR A 12 -2.78 49.01 6.39
CA THR A 12 -2.07 50.23 5.94
C THR A 12 -1.60 50.07 4.50
N LEU A 13 -2.12 50.94 3.65
CA LEU A 13 -1.83 51.13 2.23
C LEU A 13 -0.75 52.22 2.03
N LEU A 14 -0.04 52.09 0.89
CA LEU A 14 0.48 53.17 0.01
C LEU A 14 1.75 53.93 0.43
N LEU A 15 2.84 53.88 -0.35
CA LEU A 15 3.04 54.61 -1.62
C LEU A 15 4.44 54.38 -2.24
N ALA A 16 4.48 54.63 -3.54
CA ALA A 16 5.49 54.37 -4.55
C ALA A 16 6.73 55.30 -4.53
N GLY A 17 7.77 54.87 -5.25
CA GLY A 17 8.88 55.71 -5.71
C GLY A 17 9.57 55.11 -6.94
N CYS A 18 9.21 55.60 -8.13
CA CYS A 18 9.82 55.28 -9.42
C CYS A 18 11.27 55.78 -9.52
N GLN A 19 12.12 55.06 -10.26
CA GLN A 19 13.08 55.69 -11.18
C GLN A 19 13.53 54.71 -12.28
N SER A 20 13.31 55.14 -13.52
CA SER A 20 13.66 54.50 -14.79
C SER A 20 15.09 54.83 -15.21
N ASN A 21 15.79 53.89 -15.83
CA ASN A 21 16.66 54.17 -16.98
C ASN A 21 16.99 52.88 -17.75
N ASP A 22 16.69 52.90 -19.05
CA ASP A 22 16.93 51.85 -20.03
C ASP A 22 18.40 51.77 -20.46
N GLN A 23 18.92 50.55 -20.64
CA GLN A 23 19.77 50.21 -21.79
C GLN A 23 19.86 48.68 -21.98
N GLU A 24 19.51 48.22 -23.19
CA GLU A 24 19.48 46.83 -23.65
C GLU A 24 20.86 46.16 -23.74
N SER A 25 21.00 44.95 -23.18
CA SER A 25 21.84 43.88 -23.74
C SER A 25 21.35 42.51 -23.24
N SER A 26 21.28 41.54 -24.16
CA SER A 26 20.67 40.20 -24.11
C SER A 26 20.89 39.35 -22.84
N PRO A 27 19.89 38.55 -22.39
CA PRO A 27 19.97 37.81 -21.14
C PRO A 27 20.73 36.48 -21.28
N SER A 28 21.76 36.33 -20.45
CA SER A 28 22.15 35.03 -19.90
C SER A 28 21.28 34.78 -18.67
N ASP A 29 20.43 33.75 -18.71
CA ASP A 29 19.57 33.38 -17.58
C ASP A 29 20.42 32.90 -16.39
N ASN A 30 20.70 33.83 -15.48
CA ASN A 30 20.92 33.57 -14.06
C ASN A 30 19.69 34.12 -13.35
N ILE A 31 18.64 33.30 -13.23
CA ILE A 31 17.55 33.58 -12.29
C ILE A 31 18.08 33.19 -10.90
N SER A 32 18.71 34.15 -10.24
CA SER A 32 18.82 34.14 -8.78
C SER A 32 17.42 34.40 -8.21
N GLY A 33 16.62 33.34 -8.10
CA GLY A 33 15.47 33.35 -7.20
C GLY A 33 16.01 33.44 -5.78
N GLU A 34 15.63 34.48 -5.04
CA GLU A 34 15.88 34.55 -3.60
C GLU A 34 15.27 33.30 -2.95
N THR A 35 16.12 32.35 -2.56
CA THR A 35 15.74 31.20 -1.75
C THR A 35 15.24 31.73 -0.41
N LYS A 36 13.94 31.59 -0.13
CA LYS A 36 13.45 31.73 1.24
C LYS A 36 14.22 30.74 2.10
N GLN A 37 14.89 31.23 3.15
CA GLN A 37 15.62 30.39 4.09
C GLN A 37 14.62 29.47 4.80
N GLY A 38 14.77 28.15 4.61
CA GLY A 38 13.86 27.17 5.16
C GLY A 38 13.95 27.01 6.69
N SER A 39 13.00 26.27 7.26
CA SER A 39 12.95 25.98 8.69
C SER A 39 13.98 24.93 9.09
N SER A 40 14.55 25.05 10.30
CA SER A 40 15.36 23.95 10.86
C SER A 40 14.47 22.80 11.27
N ILE A 41 14.99 21.57 11.26
CA ILE A 41 14.25 20.40 11.77
C ILE A 41 13.84 20.61 13.24
N LEU A 42 14.69 21.24 14.06
CA LEU A 42 14.34 21.57 15.45
C LEU A 42 13.07 22.43 15.53
N SER A 43 12.95 23.48 14.70
CA SER A 43 11.78 24.36 14.72
C SER A 43 10.49 23.63 14.33
N LEU A 44 10.57 22.64 13.43
CA LEU A 44 9.45 21.78 13.06
C LEU A 44 9.09 20.84 14.22
N LYS A 45 10.08 20.25 14.89
CA LYS A 45 9.82 19.46 16.10
C LYS A 45 9.19 20.29 17.23
N GLU A 46 9.60 21.55 17.39
CA GLU A 46 8.95 22.46 18.35
C GLU A 46 7.50 22.76 17.95
N LYS A 47 7.21 22.96 16.66
CA LYS A 47 5.85 23.14 16.11
C LYS A 47 4.92 21.97 16.47
N TYR A 48 5.42 20.73 16.36
CA TYR A 48 4.66 19.51 16.67
C TYR A 48 4.80 19.02 18.11
N GLY A 49 5.60 19.69 18.95
CA GLY A 49 5.81 19.29 20.34
C GLY A 49 6.66 18.03 20.54
N THR A 50 7.51 17.68 19.57
CA THR A 50 8.39 16.50 19.58
C THR A 50 9.87 16.84 19.78
N ALA A 51 10.20 18.09 20.12
CA ALA A 51 11.60 18.52 20.34
C ALA A 51 12.28 17.83 21.53
N SER A 52 11.49 17.33 22.49
CA SER A 52 11.95 16.60 23.68
C SER A 52 11.60 15.10 23.64
N ASP A 53 11.43 14.54 22.45
CA ASP A 53 11.21 13.10 22.30
C ASP A 53 12.36 12.30 22.94
N LYS A 54 12.02 11.20 23.61
CA LYS A 54 12.95 10.31 24.33
C LYS A 54 13.23 9.02 23.57
N SER A 55 12.86 8.97 22.29
CA SER A 55 13.10 7.83 21.42
C SER A 55 14.60 7.51 21.34
N ILE A 56 14.92 6.22 21.37
CA ILE A 56 16.28 5.70 21.25
C ILE A 56 16.37 5.02 19.88
N MET A 57 17.43 5.32 19.13
CA MET A 57 17.64 4.73 17.81
C MET A 57 17.72 3.20 17.90
N PRO A 58 17.32 2.46 16.84
CA PRO A 58 17.42 1.00 16.81
C PRO A 58 18.85 0.47 16.96
N MET A 59 18.97 -0.73 17.53
CA MET A 59 20.23 -1.50 17.56
C MET A 59 20.17 -2.61 16.52
N TYR A 60 20.99 -2.54 15.47
CA TYR A 60 20.94 -3.53 14.39
C TYR A 60 21.90 -4.70 14.62
N ASN A 61 21.64 -5.85 14.01
CA ASN A 61 22.58 -6.98 13.96
C ASN A 61 23.24 -7.32 15.32
N VAL A 62 22.49 -7.30 16.42
CA VAL A 62 22.98 -7.69 17.75
C VAL A 62 23.34 -9.18 17.78
N ALA A 63 24.13 -9.60 18.78
CA ALA A 63 24.40 -11.01 18.97
C ALA A 63 23.12 -11.81 19.26
N GLN A 64 23.10 -13.09 18.87
CA GLN A 64 21.97 -14.00 19.09
C GLN A 64 21.54 -14.10 20.56
N ASN A 65 22.48 -13.93 21.48
CA ASN A 65 22.31 -14.02 22.92
C ASN A 65 22.51 -12.67 23.64
N GLU A 66 22.42 -11.54 22.91
CA GLU A 66 22.65 -10.20 23.47
C GLU A 66 21.78 -9.94 24.71
N GLU A 67 22.40 -9.44 25.78
CA GLU A 67 21.72 -9.00 27.00
C GLU A 67 21.65 -7.46 27.02
N PHE A 68 20.44 -6.92 27.10
CA PHE A 68 20.26 -5.47 27.16
C PHE A 68 20.18 -5.02 28.60
N THR A 69 21.02 -4.07 29.00
CA THR A 69 21.06 -3.53 30.37
C THR A 69 20.70 -2.05 30.37
N PHE A 70 19.63 -1.68 31.06
CA PHE A 70 19.18 -0.30 31.23
C PHE A 70 19.52 0.19 32.63
N LYS A 71 20.30 1.27 32.71
CA LYS A 71 20.55 1.98 33.97
C LYS A 71 19.42 2.96 34.26
N PHE A 72 18.97 3.00 35.50
CA PHE A 72 17.98 3.93 36.01
C PHE A 72 18.63 4.87 37.01
N LYS A 73 18.27 6.15 36.96
CA LYS A 73 18.68 7.13 37.98
C LYS A 73 17.98 6.87 39.33
N ALA A 74 16.78 6.32 39.28
CA ALA A 74 16.01 5.92 40.46
C ALA A 74 16.45 4.55 40.99
N ASP A 75 16.47 4.38 42.31
CA ASP A 75 16.74 3.09 42.96
C ASP A 75 15.56 2.11 42.77
N LEU A 76 15.81 1.00 42.06
CA LEU A 76 14.80 -0.01 41.75
C LEU A 76 14.59 -1.03 42.89
N ARG A 77 15.54 -1.17 43.83
CA ARG A 77 15.57 -2.23 44.87
C ARG A 77 14.38 -2.18 45.83
N ASN A 78 13.82 -0.98 46.03
CA ASN A 78 12.72 -0.74 46.96
C ASN A 78 11.37 -0.58 46.25
N SER A 79 11.31 -0.81 44.93
CA SER A 79 10.05 -0.77 44.19
C SER A 79 9.21 -2.03 44.46
N SER A 80 7.89 -1.89 44.46
CA SER A 80 6.96 -3.04 44.51
C SER A 80 6.72 -3.65 43.13
N LEU A 81 7.45 -3.20 42.11
CA LEU A 81 7.26 -3.59 40.73
C LEU A 81 8.06 -4.86 40.43
N SER A 82 7.51 -5.70 39.56
CA SER A 82 8.30 -6.77 38.95
C SER A 82 9.17 -6.20 37.84
N SER A 83 10.29 -6.87 37.53
CA SER A 83 11.15 -6.52 36.39
C SER A 83 10.35 -6.54 35.07
N ASP A 84 9.37 -7.43 34.98
CA ASP A 84 8.38 -7.56 33.89
C ASP A 84 7.47 -6.35 33.71
N ASP A 85 7.24 -5.54 34.77
CA ASP A 85 6.47 -4.30 34.68
C ASP A 85 7.31 -3.15 34.11
N ILE A 86 8.64 -3.25 34.24
CA ILE A 86 9.58 -2.21 33.83
C ILE A 86 9.97 -2.40 32.36
N ILE A 87 10.38 -3.62 32.00
CA ILE A 87 10.94 -3.96 30.69
C ILE A 87 10.38 -5.27 30.13
N SER A 88 10.13 -5.30 28.83
CA SER A 88 9.75 -6.50 28.09
C SER A 88 10.24 -6.45 26.65
N VAL A 89 10.34 -7.61 25.99
CA VAL A 89 10.63 -7.70 24.55
C VAL A 89 9.41 -8.21 23.80
N HIS A 90 9.18 -7.65 22.62
CA HIS A 90 8.03 -7.91 21.77
C HIS A 90 8.44 -8.15 20.33
N THR A 91 7.61 -8.87 19.57
CA THR A 91 7.77 -9.02 18.11
C THR A 91 6.94 -8.02 17.30
N ASP A 92 6.07 -7.27 17.98
CA ASP A 92 5.20 -6.25 17.38
C ASP A 92 5.42 -4.88 18.02
N ILE A 93 5.46 -3.85 17.19
CA ILE A 93 5.79 -2.47 17.59
C ILE A 93 4.79 -1.88 18.58
N LYS A 94 3.51 -2.32 18.57
CA LYS A 94 2.50 -1.87 19.55
C LYS A 94 2.87 -2.30 20.97
N GLY A 95 3.80 -3.26 21.12
CA GLY A 95 4.30 -3.73 22.41
C GLY A 95 3.22 -4.31 23.30
N LEU A 96 2.14 -4.86 22.72
CA LEU A 96 1.01 -5.40 23.47
C LEU A 96 1.40 -6.72 24.15
N LYS A 97 0.65 -7.11 25.18
CA LYS A 97 0.93 -8.34 25.95
C LYS A 97 0.96 -9.59 25.08
N ALA A 98 0.14 -9.66 24.02
CA ALA A 98 0.09 -10.80 23.11
C ALA A 98 1.41 -10.99 22.33
N SER A 99 2.14 -9.92 22.01
CA SER A 99 3.40 -9.99 21.29
C SER A 99 4.62 -10.19 22.19
N LYS A 100 4.42 -10.31 23.52
CA LYS A 100 5.52 -10.45 24.48
C LYS A 100 6.27 -11.76 24.26
N VAL A 101 7.58 -11.65 24.03
CA VAL A 101 8.52 -12.78 23.91
C VAL A 101 8.90 -13.30 25.29
N TYR A 102 9.17 -14.59 25.37
CA TYR A 102 9.67 -15.21 26.60
C TYR A 102 11.14 -14.84 26.82
N ALA A 103 11.40 -14.00 27.83
CA ALA A 103 12.71 -13.48 28.18
C ALA A 103 12.85 -13.40 29.71
N LEU A 104 14.07 -13.19 30.21
CA LEU A 104 14.36 -13.10 31.65
C LEU A 104 14.78 -11.69 32.05
N PRO A 105 13.86 -10.85 32.55
CA PRO A 105 14.22 -9.55 33.08
C PRO A 105 14.66 -9.64 34.54
N GLU A 106 15.78 -9.02 34.87
CA GLU A 106 16.42 -9.07 36.20
C GLU A 106 16.77 -7.66 36.70
N ILE A 107 16.38 -7.33 37.95
CA ILE A 107 16.77 -6.07 38.59
C ILE A 107 18.08 -6.29 39.36
N ASN A 108 19.08 -5.49 39.04
CA ASN A 108 20.41 -5.53 39.64
C ASN A 108 20.78 -4.12 40.13
N GLY A 109 20.38 -3.81 41.36
CA GLY A 109 20.62 -2.49 41.96
C GLY A 109 19.80 -1.39 41.27
N GLU A 110 20.49 -0.47 40.60
CA GLU A 110 19.90 0.63 39.82
C GLU A 110 19.74 0.27 38.32
N SER A 111 20.01 -0.97 37.95
CA SER A 111 19.86 -1.44 36.57
C SER A 111 18.77 -2.50 36.46
N VAL A 112 18.16 -2.59 35.28
CA VAL A 112 17.37 -3.73 34.86
C VAL A 112 17.98 -4.31 33.59
N SER A 113 18.22 -5.61 33.54
CA SER A 113 18.68 -6.30 32.34
C SER A 113 17.61 -7.26 31.81
N ILE A 114 17.67 -7.56 30.52
CA ILE A 114 16.79 -8.55 29.87
C ILE A 114 17.59 -9.37 28.86
N LYS A 115 17.47 -10.69 28.97
CA LYS A 115 18.18 -11.66 28.12
C LYS A 115 17.21 -12.69 27.49
N PRO A 116 17.56 -13.28 26.34
CA PRO A 116 16.72 -14.29 25.72
C PRO A 116 16.68 -15.57 26.54
N LEU A 117 15.65 -16.40 26.31
CA LEU A 117 15.51 -17.69 26.95
C LEU A 117 15.05 -18.78 25.98
N GLY A 118 15.75 -19.91 25.96
CA GLY A 118 15.46 -21.01 25.06
C GLY A 118 15.81 -20.68 23.61
N TRP A 119 15.13 -21.28 22.65
CA TRP A 119 15.44 -21.10 21.22
C TRP A 119 14.92 -19.77 20.64
N GLY A 120 14.12 -19.01 21.39
CA GLY A 120 13.49 -17.79 20.90
C GLY A 120 12.27 -18.05 20.02
N VAL A 121 11.83 -17.03 19.28
CA VAL A 121 10.64 -17.09 18.41
C VAL A 121 11.04 -17.20 16.94
N LEU A 122 10.17 -17.81 16.13
CA LEU A 122 10.40 -18.05 14.71
C LEU A 122 11.79 -18.70 14.43
N SER A 123 12.10 -19.77 15.16
CA SER A 123 13.37 -20.50 15.00
C SER A 123 13.36 -21.42 13.78
N SER A 124 14.48 -21.50 13.08
CA SER A 124 14.68 -22.48 12.02
C SER A 124 15.08 -23.85 12.60
N GLU A 125 14.95 -24.92 11.81
CA GLU A 125 15.41 -26.26 12.19
C GLU A 125 16.91 -26.33 12.50
N SER A 126 17.72 -25.39 11.98
CA SER A 126 19.14 -25.29 12.32
C SER A 126 19.36 -24.66 13.69
N MET A 127 18.58 -23.64 14.04
CA MET A 127 18.64 -22.99 15.36
C MET A 127 18.14 -23.90 16.48
N GLU A 128 17.06 -24.67 16.26
CA GLU A 128 16.52 -25.61 17.27
C GLU A 128 17.52 -26.73 17.67
N LYS A 129 18.60 -26.93 16.90
CA LYS A 129 19.63 -27.92 17.19
C LYS A 129 20.70 -27.42 18.16
N THR A 130 20.77 -26.12 18.43
CA THR A 130 21.71 -25.57 19.42
C THR A 130 21.09 -25.62 20.83
N LEU A 131 21.93 -25.77 21.85
CA LEU A 131 21.50 -25.75 23.26
C LEU A 131 21.60 -24.35 23.89
N ASP A 132 22.06 -23.36 23.12
CA ASP A 132 22.29 -22.00 23.58
C ASP A 132 21.00 -21.19 23.56
N SER A 133 20.84 -20.25 24.51
CA SER A 133 19.69 -19.35 24.49
C SER A 133 19.85 -18.28 23.41
N SER A 134 18.78 -18.02 22.66
CA SER A 134 18.76 -17.08 21.54
C SER A 134 17.44 -16.31 21.50
N TRP A 135 17.49 -15.08 20.96
CA TRP A 135 16.29 -14.30 20.63
C TRP A 135 15.40 -14.98 19.57
N GLY A 136 16.00 -15.77 18.67
CA GLY A 136 15.32 -16.49 17.59
C GLY A 136 15.51 -15.83 16.22
N GLY A 137 14.80 -16.33 15.21
CA GLY A 137 14.96 -15.93 13.82
C GLY A 137 13.99 -14.86 13.32
N ALA A 138 13.18 -14.25 14.21
CA ALA A 138 12.23 -13.22 13.79
C ALA A 138 12.92 -12.01 13.13
N PRO A 139 12.26 -11.34 12.17
CA PRO A 139 12.88 -10.26 11.40
C PRO A 139 13.33 -9.06 12.25
N ILE A 140 12.54 -8.73 13.28
CA ILE A 140 12.78 -7.60 14.17
C ILE A 140 12.10 -7.83 15.52
N TYR A 141 12.66 -7.22 16.56
CA TYR A 141 12.15 -7.23 17.93
C TYR A 141 12.05 -5.80 18.46
N TYR A 142 11.32 -5.63 19.54
CA TYR A 142 11.05 -4.34 20.16
C TYR A 142 11.20 -4.44 21.68
N ILE A 143 12.17 -3.72 22.23
CA ILE A 143 12.27 -3.54 23.69
C ILE A 143 11.26 -2.47 24.08
N ARG A 144 10.40 -2.79 25.04
CA ARG A 144 9.42 -1.89 25.63
C ARG A 144 9.88 -1.48 27.02
N LEU A 145 10.00 -0.17 27.26
CA LEU A 145 10.29 0.41 28.57
C LEU A 145 9.10 1.24 29.03
N ASN A 146 8.53 0.92 30.19
CA ASN A 146 7.33 1.61 30.70
C ASN A 146 7.66 2.81 31.62
N TYR A 147 8.88 2.88 32.14
CA TYR A 147 9.30 3.89 33.11
C TYR A 147 10.48 4.70 32.60
N ASP A 148 10.52 5.98 32.98
CA ASP A 148 11.56 6.92 32.59
C ASP A 148 12.90 6.57 33.26
N PRO A 149 13.93 6.14 32.51
CA PRO A 149 15.21 5.76 33.11
C PRO A 149 15.98 6.96 33.70
N ASP A 150 15.71 8.17 33.23
CA ASP A 150 16.50 9.36 33.57
C ASP A 150 15.85 10.19 34.70
N ALA A 151 14.64 9.81 35.13
CA ALA A 151 13.92 10.47 36.20
C ALA A 151 14.53 10.15 37.58
N ASP A 152 14.65 11.17 38.45
CA ASP A 152 15.12 11.02 39.84
C ASP A 152 14.25 10.07 40.69
N LYS A 153 13.00 9.87 40.26
CA LYS A 153 12.04 8.95 40.86
C LYS A 153 11.45 8.10 39.77
N LEU A 154 11.19 6.84 40.09
CA LEU A 154 10.57 5.89 39.18
C LEU A 154 9.20 6.43 38.72
N THR A 155 9.15 6.89 37.48
CA THR A 155 8.00 7.61 36.91
C THR A 155 7.50 6.86 35.70
N LEU A 156 6.22 6.50 35.71
CA LEU A 156 5.58 5.83 34.58
C LEU A 156 5.50 6.82 33.41
N LEU A 157 5.87 6.36 32.22
CA LEU A 157 5.77 7.15 31.01
C LEU A 157 4.31 7.17 30.49
N ASP A 158 3.87 8.31 29.98
CA ASP A 158 2.56 8.43 29.31
C ASP A 158 2.48 7.53 28.06
N LYS A 159 3.60 7.37 27.36
CA LYS A 159 3.81 6.42 26.27
C LYS A 159 5.11 5.66 26.52
N PRO A 160 5.13 4.32 26.39
CA PRO A 160 6.36 3.55 26.58
C PRO A 160 7.41 3.95 25.54
N ILE A 161 8.69 3.87 25.92
CA ILE A 161 9.78 3.93 24.93
C ILE A 161 9.86 2.56 24.26
N ILE A 162 9.82 2.56 22.92
CA ILE A 162 9.94 1.37 22.09
C ILE A 162 11.26 1.44 21.32
N ILE A 163 12.14 0.47 21.53
CA ILE A 163 13.48 0.43 20.92
C ILE A 163 13.56 -0.80 20.02
N PRO A 164 13.56 -0.63 18.69
CA PRO A 164 13.69 -1.75 17.77
C PRO A 164 15.10 -2.35 17.83
N PHE A 165 15.21 -3.66 17.67
CA PHE A 165 16.50 -4.31 17.42
C PHE A 165 16.37 -5.50 16.47
N THR A 166 17.44 -5.76 15.73
CA THR A 166 17.54 -6.95 14.85
C THR A 166 18.70 -7.82 15.29
N VAL A 167 18.56 -9.13 15.13
CA VAL A 167 19.61 -10.10 15.45
C VAL A 167 20.45 -10.35 14.20
N LYS A 168 21.77 -10.43 14.36
CA LYS A 168 22.69 -10.65 13.24
C LYS A 168 22.37 -11.96 12.52
N SER A 169 22.13 -11.83 11.22
CA SER A 169 21.94 -12.96 10.30
C SER A 169 23.30 -13.40 9.72
N GLU A 170 23.45 -14.69 9.41
CA GLU A 170 24.70 -15.22 8.81
C GLU A 170 24.84 -14.90 7.31
N LEU A 171 23.72 -14.59 6.66
CA LEU A 171 23.58 -14.18 5.25
C LEU A 171 22.58 -13.03 5.15
N PRO A 172 22.58 -12.22 4.08
CA PRO A 172 21.53 -11.22 3.88
C PRO A 172 20.15 -11.90 3.85
N VAL A 173 19.17 -11.24 4.47
CA VAL A 173 17.81 -11.78 4.60
C VAL A 173 17.03 -11.53 3.30
N PRO A 174 16.34 -12.53 2.72
CA PRO A 174 15.50 -12.33 1.55
C PRO A 174 14.43 -11.27 1.80
N LYS A 175 14.28 -10.34 0.84
CA LYS A 175 13.18 -9.37 0.83
C LYS A 175 11.93 -10.00 0.22
N LEU A 176 11.15 -10.67 1.06
CA LEU A 176 9.94 -11.36 0.62
C LEU A 176 8.82 -10.36 0.36
N ARG A 177 8.18 -10.50 -0.80
CA ARG A 177 6.97 -9.79 -1.21
C ARG A 177 5.99 -10.78 -1.84
N TYR A 178 4.78 -10.33 -2.10
CA TYR A 178 3.83 -11.06 -2.92
C TYR A 178 3.51 -10.28 -4.20
N GLU A 179 3.13 -11.03 -5.22
CA GLU A 179 2.58 -10.48 -6.46
C GLU A 179 1.27 -11.22 -6.75
N ILE A 180 0.26 -10.46 -7.18
CA ILE A 180 -0.98 -11.00 -7.74
C ILE A 180 -0.97 -10.60 -9.22
N ASP A 181 -0.91 -11.59 -10.10
CA ASP A 181 -0.88 -11.33 -11.54
C ASP A 181 -2.27 -10.97 -12.10
N LYS A 182 -2.34 -10.66 -13.41
CA LYS A 182 -3.59 -10.34 -14.11
C LYS A 182 -4.66 -11.45 -14.09
N ASP A 183 -4.25 -12.69 -13.84
CA ASP A 183 -5.15 -13.84 -13.69
C ASP A 183 -5.54 -14.05 -12.21
N ARG A 184 -5.24 -13.05 -11.37
CA ARG A 184 -5.43 -13.00 -9.93
C ARG A 184 -4.76 -14.18 -9.22
N ARG A 185 -3.55 -14.55 -9.65
CA ARG A 185 -2.77 -15.62 -9.04
C ARG A 185 -1.67 -15.08 -8.13
N LEU A 186 -1.59 -15.66 -6.94
CA LEU A 186 -0.56 -15.30 -5.97
C LEU A 186 0.78 -15.96 -6.29
N ALA A 187 1.85 -15.18 -6.27
CA ALA A 187 3.23 -15.64 -6.21
C ALA A 187 3.96 -14.98 -5.04
N LEU A 188 4.80 -15.75 -4.36
CA LEU A 188 5.83 -15.21 -3.48
C LEU A 188 7.05 -14.86 -4.32
N VAL A 189 7.63 -13.68 -4.08
CA VAL A 189 8.76 -13.16 -4.84
C VAL A 189 9.79 -12.53 -3.90
N TRP A 190 11.06 -12.66 -4.21
CA TRP A 190 12.14 -12.02 -3.47
C TRP A 190 13.31 -11.69 -4.40
N ASP A 191 14.24 -10.86 -3.94
CA ASP A 191 15.44 -10.54 -4.71
C ASP A 191 16.52 -11.61 -4.49
N LYS A 192 17.40 -11.79 -5.47
CA LYS A 192 18.52 -12.71 -5.35
C LYS A 192 19.44 -12.25 -4.22
N VAL A 193 19.68 -13.13 -3.25
CA VAL A 193 20.56 -12.87 -2.11
C VAL A 193 22.02 -13.22 -2.46
N GLU A 194 22.94 -12.32 -2.16
CA GLU A 194 24.37 -12.57 -2.31
C GLU A 194 24.83 -13.71 -1.39
N GLY A 195 25.67 -14.61 -1.91
CA GLY A 195 26.12 -15.81 -1.19
C GLY A 195 25.08 -16.94 -1.10
N ALA A 196 23.82 -16.71 -1.49
CA ALA A 196 22.79 -17.74 -1.49
C ALA A 196 22.91 -18.67 -2.70
N SER A 197 22.87 -19.98 -2.41
CA SER A 197 22.79 -21.06 -3.40
C SER A 197 21.36 -21.57 -3.60
N GLN A 198 20.53 -21.48 -2.57
CA GLN A 198 19.14 -21.94 -2.53
C GLN A 198 18.33 -21.13 -1.50
N TYR A 199 17.01 -21.29 -1.55
CA TYR A 199 16.06 -20.69 -0.61
C TYR A 199 15.14 -21.76 -0.04
N LYS A 200 14.81 -21.66 1.26
CA LYS A 200 13.72 -22.45 1.86
C LYS A 200 12.49 -21.57 2.01
N ILE A 201 11.35 -22.12 1.63
CA ILE A 201 10.04 -21.52 1.86
C ILE A 201 9.44 -22.17 3.10
N TYR A 202 9.12 -21.35 4.08
CA TYR A 202 8.48 -21.74 5.32
C TYR A 202 7.01 -21.32 5.32
N LYS A 203 6.19 -22.10 6.00
CA LYS A 203 4.75 -21.86 6.19
C LYS A 203 4.39 -21.98 7.67
N ARG A 204 3.69 -20.98 8.19
CA ARG A 204 3.02 -21.02 9.49
C ARG A 204 1.51 -21.16 9.30
N ILE A 205 0.90 -22.02 10.11
CA ILE A 205 -0.54 -22.30 10.15
C ILE A 205 -0.97 -22.59 11.58
N ASP A 206 -2.20 -22.22 11.94
CA ASP A 206 -2.80 -22.64 13.19
C ASP A 206 -2.97 -24.17 13.18
N ARG A 207 -2.18 -24.87 14.02
CA ARG A 207 -2.19 -26.34 14.08
C ARG A 207 -3.53 -26.91 14.56
N SER A 208 -4.33 -26.13 15.28
CA SER A 208 -5.67 -26.54 15.70
C SER A 208 -6.67 -26.56 14.54
N ARG A 209 -6.33 -25.96 13.38
CA ARG A 209 -7.19 -25.77 12.22
C ARG A 209 -6.63 -26.35 10.91
N ILE A 210 -5.71 -27.32 10.98
CA ILE A 210 -5.07 -27.93 9.79
C ILE A 210 -6.11 -28.53 8.79
N PHE A 211 -7.29 -28.89 9.26
CA PHE A 211 -8.38 -29.43 8.42
C PHE A 211 -9.43 -28.38 8.04
N ASP A 212 -9.28 -27.13 8.47
CA ASP A 212 -10.14 -26.03 8.05
C ASP A 212 -9.78 -25.65 6.60
N PRO A 213 -10.71 -25.73 5.64
CA PRO A 213 -10.43 -25.34 4.27
C PRO A 213 -10.26 -23.82 4.09
N ASN A 214 -10.63 -23.01 5.07
CA ASN A 214 -10.63 -21.55 4.94
C ASN A 214 -9.27 -20.95 5.27
N ASN A 215 -8.83 -19.98 4.45
CA ASN A 215 -7.62 -19.22 4.71
C ASN A 215 -7.86 -18.13 5.77
N LEU A 216 -7.86 -18.51 7.05
CA LEU A 216 -8.15 -17.60 8.15
C LEU A 216 -6.94 -16.74 8.54
N PRO A 217 -7.16 -15.49 9.02
CA PRO A 217 -6.08 -14.64 9.51
C PRO A 217 -5.26 -15.30 10.62
N LEU A 218 -3.94 -15.23 10.47
CA LEU A 218 -2.98 -15.63 11.49
C LEU A 218 -2.28 -14.39 12.03
N GLN A 219 -2.25 -14.26 13.36
CA GLN A 219 -1.46 -13.22 14.01
C GLN A 219 -0.01 -13.72 14.12
N GLY A 220 0.89 -13.15 13.33
CA GLY A 220 2.32 -13.40 13.37
C GLY A 220 2.99 -12.62 14.49
N ALA A 221 3.59 -11.49 14.12
CA ALA A 221 4.24 -10.57 15.04
C ALA A 221 3.33 -10.15 16.22
N GLU A 222 2.04 -9.88 15.97
CA GLU A 222 1.08 -9.42 16.98
C GLU A 222 0.88 -10.42 18.14
N ASN A 223 1.20 -11.70 17.94
CA ASN A 223 1.02 -12.75 18.93
C ASN A 223 2.32 -13.53 19.21
N ALA A 224 3.49 -12.86 19.13
CA ALA A 224 4.81 -13.46 19.43
C ALA A 224 5.16 -14.66 18.54
N TYR A 225 4.57 -14.73 17.34
CA TYR A 225 4.59 -15.93 16.50
C TYR A 225 4.19 -17.21 17.23
N SER A 226 3.38 -17.09 18.29
CA SER A 226 2.90 -18.23 19.08
C SER A 226 1.99 -19.14 18.22
N GLU A 227 1.63 -20.31 18.75
CA GLU A 227 0.68 -21.26 18.15
C GLU A 227 1.20 -22.13 16.98
N SER A 228 2.33 -21.81 16.32
CA SER A 228 2.99 -22.73 15.38
C SER A 228 4.44 -22.41 15.02
N ASN A 229 5.31 -23.44 15.06
CA ASN A 229 6.64 -23.37 14.47
C ASN A 229 6.55 -23.38 12.93
N PRO A 230 7.36 -22.57 12.23
CA PRO A 230 7.38 -22.51 10.79
C PRO A 230 7.81 -23.87 10.19
N LEU A 231 7.05 -24.36 9.21
CA LEU A 231 7.32 -25.64 8.53
C LEU A 231 7.93 -25.40 7.16
N VAL A 232 9.02 -26.09 6.83
CA VAL A 232 9.59 -26.05 5.48
C VAL A 232 8.61 -26.71 4.51
N ILE A 233 8.16 -25.96 3.50
CA ILE A 233 7.29 -26.48 2.46
C ILE A 233 8.02 -26.71 1.13
N ALA A 234 9.04 -25.93 0.82
CA ALA A 234 9.80 -26.11 -0.41
C ALA A 234 11.24 -25.62 -0.26
N THR A 235 12.10 -26.09 -1.16
CA THR A 235 13.45 -25.55 -1.37
C THR A 235 13.63 -25.33 -2.85
N THR A 236 14.14 -24.16 -3.24
CA THR A 236 14.25 -23.76 -4.65
C THR A 236 15.52 -22.95 -4.89
N THR A 237 16.00 -22.96 -6.14
CA THR A 237 17.04 -22.03 -6.63
C THR A 237 16.45 -20.75 -7.19
N GLU A 238 15.15 -20.76 -7.49
CA GLU A 238 14.43 -19.63 -8.06
C GLU A 238 14.12 -18.57 -7.00
N THR A 239 13.82 -17.36 -7.45
CA THR A 239 13.43 -16.23 -6.59
C THR A 239 11.92 -15.95 -6.63
N THR A 240 11.16 -16.90 -7.18
CA THR A 240 9.70 -16.87 -7.22
C THR A 240 9.14 -18.24 -6.83
N PHE A 241 8.00 -18.25 -6.15
CA PHE A 241 7.32 -19.47 -5.73
C PHE A 241 5.80 -19.30 -5.77
N ASN A 242 5.13 -20.16 -6.52
CA ASN A 242 3.66 -20.20 -6.62
C ASN A 242 3.08 -21.63 -6.48
N ASP A 243 3.91 -22.64 -6.18
CA ASP A 243 3.49 -24.04 -6.09
C ASP A 243 3.19 -24.48 -4.64
N PHE A 244 2.19 -23.87 -4.04
CA PHE A 244 1.81 -24.10 -2.64
C PHE A 244 1.35 -25.54 -2.34
N MET A 245 0.97 -26.30 -3.37
CA MET A 245 0.55 -27.72 -3.28
C MET A 245 1.71 -28.70 -3.49
N LYS A 246 2.86 -28.25 -3.98
CA LYS A 246 4.02 -29.08 -4.32
C LYS A 246 3.71 -30.14 -5.39
N ASP A 247 2.87 -29.79 -6.37
CA ASP A 247 2.44 -30.70 -7.43
C ASP A 247 3.05 -30.38 -8.80
N GLY A 248 3.89 -29.33 -8.86
CA GLY A 248 4.54 -28.86 -10.07
C GLY A 248 3.62 -28.04 -10.99
N ARG A 249 2.41 -27.67 -10.55
CA ARG A 249 1.41 -26.95 -11.37
C ARG A 249 1.19 -25.51 -10.93
N GLY A 250 1.92 -25.03 -9.93
CA GLY A 250 1.81 -23.64 -9.46
C GLY A 250 0.44 -23.33 -8.87
N GLY A 251 -0.19 -24.32 -8.22
CA GLY A 251 -1.54 -24.17 -7.65
C GLY A 251 -2.68 -24.20 -8.67
N LEU A 252 -2.45 -24.70 -9.90
CA LEU A 252 -3.48 -24.90 -10.91
C LEU A 252 -3.98 -26.34 -11.01
N GLY A 253 -5.30 -26.49 -11.12
CA GLY A 253 -6.00 -27.73 -11.48
C GLY A 253 -6.16 -27.87 -12.99
N ILE A 254 -5.06 -27.98 -13.73
CA ILE A 254 -5.08 -28.16 -15.19
C ILE A 254 -5.48 -29.60 -15.54
N TYR A 255 -6.46 -29.77 -16.43
CA TYR A 255 -6.83 -31.04 -17.03
C TYR A 255 -6.35 -31.17 -18.49
N ASN A 256 -6.51 -30.09 -19.27
CA ASN A 256 -5.99 -29.94 -20.64
C ASN A 256 -5.93 -28.43 -21.01
N ASP A 257 -5.57 -28.11 -22.25
CA ASP A 257 -5.33 -26.73 -22.72
C ASP A 257 -6.54 -25.79 -22.60
N ILE A 258 -7.77 -26.32 -22.60
CA ILE A 258 -9.02 -25.55 -22.51
C ILE A 258 -9.76 -25.77 -21.18
N VAL A 259 -9.23 -26.60 -20.26
CA VAL A 259 -9.87 -26.90 -18.97
C VAL A 259 -8.89 -26.70 -17.81
N THR A 260 -9.17 -25.68 -17.00
CA THR A 260 -8.52 -25.41 -15.72
C THR A 260 -9.60 -25.21 -14.65
N THR A 261 -9.69 -26.14 -13.71
CA THR A 261 -10.82 -26.21 -12.75
C THR A 261 -10.50 -25.60 -11.39
N LYS A 262 -9.22 -25.47 -11.07
CA LYS A 262 -8.72 -24.85 -9.84
C LYS A 262 -7.61 -23.85 -10.18
N GLN A 263 -7.55 -22.78 -9.41
CA GLN A 263 -6.38 -21.91 -9.32
C GLN A 263 -6.17 -21.51 -7.86
N ASN A 264 -5.02 -20.89 -7.53
CA ASN A 264 -4.70 -20.45 -6.16
C ASN A 264 -4.83 -21.55 -5.09
N PHE A 265 -4.69 -22.80 -5.50
CA PHE A 265 -4.98 -23.95 -4.65
C PHE A 265 -3.86 -24.15 -3.63
N GLY A 266 -4.22 -24.44 -2.38
CA GLY A 266 -3.27 -24.72 -1.29
C GLY A 266 -2.71 -23.51 -0.54
N ILE A 267 -3.06 -22.29 -0.98
CA ILE A 267 -2.69 -21.04 -0.31
C ILE A 267 -3.42 -20.96 1.01
N GLN A 268 -2.66 -20.92 2.10
CA GLN A 268 -3.21 -20.71 3.44
C GLN A 268 -2.11 -20.30 4.42
N GLY A 269 -2.46 -19.44 5.37
CA GLY A 269 -1.58 -19.03 6.46
C GLY A 269 -0.54 -17.98 6.04
N GLU A 270 0.64 -18.06 6.65
CA GLU A 270 1.69 -17.05 6.54
C GLU A 270 3.01 -17.67 6.07
N TYR A 271 3.66 -17.03 5.10
CA TYR A 271 4.85 -17.57 4.44
C TYR A 271 6.08 -16.71 4.67
N TYR A 272 7.23 -17.37 4.74
CA TYR A 272 8.54 -16.76 4.99
C TYR A 272 9.60 -17.43 4.12
N VAL A 273 10.71 -16.74 3.88
CA VAL A 273 11.84 -17.27 3.12
C VAL A 273 13.15 -17.06 3.88
N THR A 274 14.02 -18.07 3.85
CA THR A 274 15.43 -17.97 4.27
C THR A 274 16.35 -18.27 3.09
N ALA A 275 17.53 -17.64 3.08
CA ALA A 275 18.61 -17.90 2.14
C ALA A 275 19.60 -18.93 2.71
N ILE A 276 20.16 -19.79 1.84
CA ILE A 276 21.11 -20.85 2.22
C ILE A 276 22.35 -20.77 1.35
N GLY A 277 23.52 -20.72 1.99
CA GLY A 277 24.82 -20.60 1.34
C GLY A 277 25.94 -21.09 2.25
N GLU A 278 26.90 -21.85 1.71
CA GLU A 278 28.10 -22.30 2.44
C GLU A 278 27.83 -23.00 3.79
N GLY A 279 26.70 -23.70 3.91
CA GLY A 279 26.30 -24.38 5.15
C GLY A 279 25.66 -23.47 6.21
N LYS A 280 25.46 -22.19 5.90
CA LYS A 280 24.78 -21.19 6.71
C LYS A 280 23.36 -20.94 6.21
N GLU A 281 22.52 -20.41 7.09
CA GLU A 281 21.14 -20.04 6.79
C GLU A 281 20.85 -18.63 7.33
N SER A 282 20.19 -17.78 6.53
CA SER A 282 19.77 -16.46 6.99
C SER A 282 18.68 -16.54 8.06
N ASN A 283 18.46 -15.44 8.78
CA ASN A 283 17.21 -15.22 9.51
C ASN A 283 16.01 -15.16 8.54
N PHE A 284 14.80 -15.19 9.08
CA PHE A 284 13.58 -15.17 8.29
C PHE A 284 13.33 -13.79 7.67
N SER A 285 12.82 -13.79 6.43
CA SER A 285 12.22 -12.62 5.80
C SER A 285 11.05 -12.06 6.63
N ASN A 286 10.55 -10.88 6.26
CA ASN A 286 9.18 -10.50 6.62
C ASN A 286 8.18 -11.58 6.19
N GLY A 287 7.07 -11.68 6.93
CA GLY A 287 5.99 -12.63 6.64
C GLY A 287 5.05 -12.10 5.55
N VAL A 288 4.56 -12.99 4.69
CA VAL A 288 3.43 -12.72 3.79
C VAL A 288 2.21 -13.46 4.33
N ALA A 289 1.29 -12.72 4.95
CA ALA A 289 0.01 -13.24 5.39
C ALA A 289 -0.95 -13.33 4.20
N THR A 290 -1.50 -14.51 3.94
CA THR A 290 -2.33 -14.72 2.75
C THR A 290 -3.83 -14.54 3.00
N ALA A 291 -4.28 -14.56 4.24
CA ALA A 291 -5.68 -14.39 4.59
C ALA A 291 -6.27 -13.02 4.19
N PRO A 292 -5.56 -11.88 4.37
CA PRO A 292 -6.04 -10.59 3.87
C PRO A 292 -6.18 -10.52 2.35
N LEU A 293 -5.50 -11.41 1.63
CA LEU A 293 -5.55 -11.49 0.17
C LEU A 293 -6.65 -12.44 -0.33
N ALA A 294 -7.23 -13.25 0.55
CA ALA A 294 -8.03 -14.42 0.16
C ALA A 294 -9.30 -14.05 -0.63
N SER A 295 -9.92 -12.91 -0.34
CA SER A 295 -11.08 -12.36 -1.07
C SER A 295 -10.74 -11.86 -2.48
N GLN A 296 -9.45 -11.70 -2.80
CA GLN A 296 -8.97 -11.29 -4.12
C GLN A 296 -8.51 -12.47 -4.97
N LEU A 297 -8.40 -13.67 -4.39
CA LEU A 297 -7.83 -14.86 -5.02
C LEU A 297 -8.96 -15.83 -5.42
N PRO A 298 -9.39 -15.87 -6.69
CA PRO A 298 -10.39 -16.81 -7.15
C PRO A 298 -9.83 -18.22 -7.06
N SER A 299 -10.67 -19.21 -6.76
CA SER A 299 -10.26 -20.60 -6.55
C SER A 299 -10.90 -21.57 -7.55
N SER A 300 -12.21 -21.47 -7.79
CA SER A 300 -12.93 -22.39 -8.68
C SER A 300 -14.32 -21.94 -9.07
N MET A 301 -14.80 -22.43 -10.22
CA MET A 301 -16.20 -22.29 -10.66
C MET A 301 -17.11 -23.24 -9.86
N LYS A 302 -18.33 -22.81 -9.50
CA LYS A 302 -19.30 -23.65 -8.79
C LYS A 302 -20.22 -24.43 -9.72
N GLU A 303 -20.51 -23.89 -10.90
CA GLU A 303 -21.43 -24.51 -11.83
C GLU A 303 -20.75 -25.49 -12.80
N ASP A 304 -21.48 -26.54 -13.15
CA ASP A 304 -21.03 -27.66 -13.98
C ASP A 304 -21.60 -27.59 -15.42
N PHE A 305 -21.77 -26.37 -15.97
CA PHE A 305 -22.48 -26.13 -17.25
C PHE A 305 -21.93 -26.90 -18.46
N TYR A 306 -20.67 -27.32 -18.42
CA TYR A 306 -20.01 -28.12 -19.45
C TYR A 306 -20.61 -29.53 -19.63
N ARG A 307 -21.47 -29.96 -18.69
CA ARG A 307 -22.20 -31.23 -18.75
C ARG A 307 -23.49 -31.14 -19.55
N ASP A 308 -24.08 -29.95 -19.63
CA ASP A 308 -25.38 -29.72 -20.26
C ASP A 308 -25.23 -29.27 -21.71
N LYS A 309 -26.25 -29.53 -22.51
CA LYS A 309 -26.30 -29.19 -23.93
C LYS A 309 -27.19 -27.98 -24.12
N LEU A 310 -26.62 -26.91 -24.67
CA LEU A 310 -27.33 -25.67 -24.98
C LEU A 310 -27.84 -25.73 -26.43
N LYS A 311 -29.03 -25.19 -26.67
CA LYS A 311 -29.71 -25.31 -27.96
C LYS A 311 -29.15 -24.38 -29.04
N ASP A 312 -28.71 -23.19 -28.63
CA ASP A 312 -28.11 -22.17 -29.49
C ASP A 312 -27.34 -21.16 -28.64
N ILE A 313 -26.67 -20.20 -29.28
CA ILE A 313 -25.80 -19.23 -28.59
C ILE A 313 -26.54 -18.25 -27.68
N ASN A 314 -27.88 -18.14 -27.77
CA ASN A 314 -28.63 -17.23 -26.90
C ASN A 314 -28.83 -17.80 -25.49
N GLU A 315 -28.60 -19.11 -25.32
CA GLU A 315 -28.61 -19.79 -24.02
C GLU A 315 -27.23 -19.77 -23.33
N LEU A 316 -26.24 -19.08 -23.91
CA LEU A 316 -24.91 -18.98 -23.34
C LEU A 316 -24.90 -18.16 -22.04
N PRO A 317 -24.39 -18.72 -20.93
CA PRO A 317 -24.27 -17.94 -19.70
C PRO A 317 -23.28 -16.79 -19.86
N GLN A 318 -23.68 -15.57 -19.50
CA GLN A 318 -22.74 -14.44 -19.51
C GLN A 318 -21.85 -14.38 -18.27
N LYS A 319 -22.29 -15.01 -17.17
CA LYS A 319 -21.57 -15.02 -15.89
C LYS A 319 -21.59 -16.41 -15.26
N ILE A 320 -20.61 -16.66 -14.41
CA ILE A 320 -20.46 -17.88 -13.62
C ILE A 320 -20.15 -17.53 -12.16
N THR A 321 -20.57 -18.37 -11.23
CA THR A 321 -20.26 -18.22 -9.82
C THR A 321 -18.87 -18.76 -9.55
N VAL A 322 -17.99 -17.91 -9.04
CA VAL A 322 -16.63 -18.25 -8.65
C VAL A 322 -16.50 -18.16 -7.14
N GLU A 323 -15.94 -19.22 -6.56
CA GLU A 323 -15.53 -19.26 -5.16
C GLU A 323 -14.12 -18.73 -5.01
N TYR A 324 -13.88 -17.91 -4.00
CA TYR A 324 -12.58 -17.35 -3.64
C TYR A 324 -11.95 -18.11 -2.46
N ASN A 325 -10.68 -17.83 -2.16
CA ASN A 325 -9.93 -18.54 -1.12
C ASN A 325 -10.39 -18.24 0.32
N ASP A 326 -11.22 -17.21 0.52
CA ASP A 326 -11.93 -16.95 1.77
C ASP A 326 -13.29 -17.68 1.87
N GLY A 327 -13.68 -18.40 0.81
CA GLY A 327 -14.97 -19.09 0.69
C GLY A 327 -16.10 -18.19 0.18
N SER A 328 -15.86 -16.90 -0.06
CA SER A 328 -16.84 -16.00 -0.64
C SER A 328 -17.16 -16.40 -2.09
N LEU A 329 -18.38 -16.07 -2.53
CA LEU A 329 -18.86 -16.36 -3.87
C LEU A 329 -19.10 -15.05 -4.61
N ALA A 330 -18.64 -14.94 -5.85
CA ALA A 330 -18.95 -13.81 -6.72
C ALA A 330 -19.37 -14.28 -8.12
N ARG A 331 -20.28 -13.54 -8.74
CA ARG A 331 -20.64 -13.72 -10.16
C ARG A 331 -19.59 -13.02 -11.01
N GLU A 332 -18.79 -13.80 -11.73
CA GLU A 332 -17.72 -13.34 -12.61
C GLU A 332 -18.12 -13.50 -14.08
N THR A 333 -17.58 -12.64 -14.93
CA THR A 333 -17.96 -12.61 -16.35
C THR A 333 -17.23 -13.68 -17.16
N LEU A 334 -17.96 -14.34 -18.05
CA LEU A 334 -17.40 -15.28 -19.02
C LEU A 334 -16.98 -14.56 -20.29
N VAL A 335 -15.84 -14.96 -20.84
CA VAL A 335 -15.36 -14.55 -22.16
C VAL A 335 -15.25 -15.80 -23.02
N TYR A 336 -15.97 -15.81 -24.14
CA TYR A 336 -15.98 -16.93 -25.08
C TYR A 336 -14.84 -16.81 -26.08
N ASP A 337 -13.99 -17.82 -26.15
CA ASP A 337 -12.81 -17.85 -26.99
C ASP A 337 -13.16 -18.42 -28.38
N THR A 338 -13.71 -17.57 -29.24
CA THR A 338 -14.27 -17.95 -30.56
C THR A 338 -13.26 -18.08 -31.68
N ALA A 339 -12.05 -17.51 -31.52
CA ALA A 339 -11.08 -17.31 -32.61
C ALA A 339 -10.64 -18.61 -33.32
N ASN A 340 -10.70 -19.75 -32.64
CA ASN A 340 -10.30 -21.07 -33.18
C ASN A 340 -11.41 -22.13 -33.06
N VAL A 341 -12.67 -21.73 -32.94
CA VAL A 341 -13.78 -22.67 -32.82
C VAL A 341 -14.12 -23.26 -34.19
N GLU A 342 -13.99 -24.58 -34.34
CA GLU A 342 -14.47 -25.30 -35.53
C GLU A 342 -15.93 -25.72 -35.34
N ILE A 343 -16.81 -25.25 -36.24
CA ILE A 343 -18.23 -25.64 -36.22
C ILE A 343 -18.34 -27.12 -36.58
N SER A 344 -18.92 -27.89 -35.66
CA SER A 344 -19.04 -29.34 -35.80
C SER A 344 -20.07 -29.73 -36.86
N PRO A 345 -19.76 -30.70 -37.75
CA PRO A 345 -20.72 -31.22 -38.71
C PRO A 345 -21.81 -32.10 -38.06
N PHE A 346 -21.69 -32.40 -36.76
CA PHE A 346 -22.60 -33.27 -36.00
C PHE A 346 -23.61 -32.50 -35.12
N ASN A 347 -23.86 -31.22 -35.44
CA ASN A 347 -24.79 -30.33 -34.75
C ASN A 347 -24.45 -30.03 -33.28
N GLU A 348 -23.20 -30.24 -32.85
CA GLU A 348 -22.73 -29.92 -31.49
C GLU A 348 -21.33 -29.35 -31.57
N THR A 349 -21.21 -28.05 -31.32
CA THR A 349 -19.94 -27.32 -31.33
C THR A 349 -19.48 -27.07 -29.89
N ILE A 350 -18.20 -27.31 -29.63
CA ILE A 350 -17.56 -26.96 -28.36
C ILE A 350 -17.11 -25.51 -28.46
N ILE A 351 -17.61 -24.67 -27.56
CA ILE A 351 -17.17 -23.27 -27.46
C ILE A 351 -16.40 -23.13 -26.15
N PRO A 352 -15.06 -22.97 -26.20
CA PRO A 352 -14.26 -22.69 -25.02
C PRO A 352 -14.60 -21.32 -24.45
N PHE A 353 -14.42 -21.19 -23.14
CA PHE A 353 -14.51 -19.93 -22.44
C PHE A 353 -13.48 -19.87 -21.32
N HIS A 354 -13.17 -18.66 -20.89
CA HIS A 354 -12.47 -18.41 -19.65
C HIS A 354 -13.24 -17.41 -18.78
N VAL A 355 -13.00 -17.47 -17.49
CA VAL A 355 -13.51 -16.45 -16.57
C VAL A 355 -12.57 -15.25 -16.62
N LYS A 356 -13.11 -14.07 -16.92
CA LYS A 356 -12.32 -12.85 -17.09
C LYS A 356 -11.44 -12.56 -15.86
N GLY A 357 -10.18 -12.22 -16.10
CA GLY A 357 -9.21 -11.93 -15.05
C GLY A 357 -8.87 -13.14 -14.18
N THR A 358 -8.95 -14.36 -14.73
CA THR A 358 -8.56 -15.60 -14.04
C THR A 358 -7.87 -16.57 -15.00
N ALA A 359 -7.21 -17.59 -14.44
CA ALA A 359 -6.73 -18.75 -15.18
C ALA A 359 -7.79 -19.86 -15.31
N LEU A 360 -9.01 -19.67 -14.80
CA LEU A 360 -10.09 -20.65 -14.87
C LEU A 360 -10.65 -20.72 -16.29
N LYS A 361 -10.67 -21.94 -16.84
CA LYS A 361 -11.09 -22.22 -18.21
C LYS A 361 -11.99 -23.43 -18.26
N ASN A 362 -13.00 -23.38 -19.13
CA ASN A 362 -13.83 -24.53 -19.43
C ASN A 362 -14.47 -24.37 -20.82
N TYR A 363 -15.47 -25.18 -21.13
CA TYR A 363 -16.20 -25.08 -22.39
C TYR A 363 -17.69 -25.38 -22.19
N VAL A 364 -18.49 -24.98 -23.17
CA VAL A 364 -19.90 -25.35 -23.30
C VAL A 364 -20.12 -26.13 -24.59
N ARG A 365 -21.21 -26.89 -24.65
CA ARG A 365 -21.66 -27.63 -25.84
C ARG A 365 -22.90 -26.96 -26.38
N VAL A 366 -22.85 -26.48 -27.61
CA VAL A 366 -23.93 -25.70 -28.22
C VAL A 366 -24.36 -26.30 -29.55
N GLU A 367 -25.67 -26.47 -29.73
CA GLU A 367 -26.25 -26.89 -31.00
C GLU A 367 -26.42 -25.71 -31.97
N ASN A 368 -26.57 -26.02 -33.26
CA ASN A 368 -26.98 -25.06 -34.30
C ASN A 368 -26.09 -23.79 -34.45
N VAL A 369 -24.84 -23.81 -33.96
CA VAL A 369 -23.91 -22.67 -34.04
C VAL A 369 -23.56 -22.34 -35.50
N THR A 370 -23.71 -21.08 -35.89
CA THR A 370 -23.30 -20.54 -37.18
C THR A 370 -22.05 -19.66 -37.08
N GLN A 371 -21.45 -19.29 -38.21
CA GLN A 371 -20.31 -18.36 -38.20
C GLN A 371 -20.73 -16.96 -37.73
N GLU A 372 -21.95 -16.50 -38.08
CA GLU A 372 -22.49 -15.21 -37.63
C GLU A 372 -22.63 -15.18 -36.09
N ASP A 373 -22.97 -16.32 -35.49
CA ASP A 373 -23.07 -16.46 -34.03
C ASP A 373 -21.71 -16.29 -33.35
N LEU A 374 -20.65 -16.89 -33.91
CA LEU A 374 -19.28 -16.70 -33.42
C LEU A 374 -18.81 -15.25 -33.57
N ASP A 375 -19.17 -14.60 -34.68
CA ASP A 375 -18.83 -13.20 -34.93
C ASP A 375 -19.56 -12.26 -33.93
N LYS A 376 -20.82 -12.56 -33.58
CA LYS A 376 -21.60 -11.84 -32.54
C LYS A 376 -20.98 -11.96 -31.15
N LEU A 377 -20.57 -13.17 -30.76
CA LEU A 377 -19.92 -13.40 -29.47
C LEU A 377 -18.59 -12.65 -29.36
N THR A 378 -17.87 -12.50 -30.46
CA THR A 378 -16.63 -11.72 -30.54
C THR A 378 -16.86 -10.22 -30.30
N GLN A 379 -18.08 -9.71 -30.54
CA GLN A 379 -18.43 -8.29 -30.42
C GLN A 379 -19.07 -7.90 -29.08
N GLN A 380 -19.46 -8.86 -28.22
CA GLN A 380 -20.02 -8.57 -26.91
C GLN A 380 -18.99 -7.86 -26.02
N ARG A 381 -19.31 -6.62 -25.63
CA ARG A 381 -18.48 -5.80 -24.73
C ARG A 381 -19.00 -5.92 -23.30
N VAL A 382 -18.08 -6.17 -22.38
CA VAL A 382 -18.28 -6.01 -20.93
C VAL A 382 -17.72 -4.64 -20.58
N ALA A 383 -18.46 -3.81 -19.85
CA ALA A 383 -17.93 -2.53 -19.38
C ALA A 383 -16.72 -2.78 -18.46
N ASP A 384 -15.60 -2.15 -18.78
CA ASP A 384 -14.38 -2.24 -17.99
C ASP A 384 -14.35 -1.14 -16.94
N SER A 385 -13.95 -1.48 -15.73
CA SER A 385 -13.66 -0.50 -14.69
C SER A 385 -12.42 0.31 -15.06
N SER A 386 -12.47 1.62 -14.86
CA SER A 386 -11.38 2.54 -15.16
C SER A 386 -10.40 2.65 -13.98
N ASN A 387 -9.77 1.53 -13.61
CA ASN A 387 -8.83 1.44 -12.47
C ASN A 387 -7.40 1.36 -12.99
N GLY A 388 -6.46 2.10 -12.41
CA GLY A 388 -5.11 2.22 -12.98
C GLY A 388 -4.10 2.83 -12.03
N PHE A 389 -3.93 2.25 -10.85
CA PHE A 389 -2.93 2.70 -9.87
C PHE A 389 -1.60 1.98 -10.07
N VAL A 390 -0.48 2.68 -9.92
CA VAL A 390 0.87 2.09 -9.93
C VAL A 390 1.57 2.52 -8.65
N GLU A 391 1.92 1.55 -7.82
CA GLU A 391 2.62 1.79 -6.57
C GLU A 391 4.09 2.17 -6.80
N PRO A 392 4.64 3.08 -5.99
CA PRO A 392 6.07 3.34 -5.98
C PRO A 392 6.84 2.10 -5.49
N LYS A 393 8.02 1.86 -6.06
CA LYS A 393 8.90 0.77 -5.63
C LYS A 393 9.54 1.12 -4.28
N ASN A 394 9.22 0.37 -3.23
CA ASN A 394 10.02 0.38 -2.00
C ASN A 394 11.18 -0.61 -2.15
N ASN A 395 12.42 -0.13 -2.25
CA ASN A 395 13.63 -0.94 -2.36
C ASN A 395 14.34 -1.17 -1.01
N THR A 396 13.89 -0.53 0.06
CA THR A 396 14.46 -0.68 1.41
C THR A 396 14.44 -2.13 1.90
N PRO A 397 15.56 -2.69 2.40
CA PRO A 397 15.55 -3.99 3.07
C PRO A 397 14.72 -3.97 4.35
N TYR A 398 13.82 -4.95 4.55
CA TYR A 398 13.03 -5.06 5.79
C TYR A 398 13.90 -5.33 7.01
N VAL A 399 14.89 -6.22 6.84
CA VAL A 399 15.95 -6.48 7.83
C VAL A 399 17.24 -5.88 7.27
N PRO A 400 17.99 -5.08 8.05
CA PRO A 400 19.29 -4.56 7.64
C PRO A 400 20.24 -5.68 7.23
N ALA A 401 21.12 -5.39 6.26
CA ALA A 401 22.14 -6.35 5.85
C ALA A 401 23.13 -6.66 7.01
N PRO A 402 23.73 -7.86 7.09
CA PRO A 402 24.56 -8.29 8.23
C PRO A 402 25.84 -7.47 8.48
N ASP A 403 26.26 -6.68 7.49
CA ASP A 403 27.40 -5.77 7.51
C ASP A 403 27.04 -4.38 8.05
N VAL A 404 25.75 -4.03 8.14
CA VAL A 404 25.29 -2.84 8.85
C VAL A 404 25.73 -2.92 10.31
N PRO A 405 26.48 -1.92 10.84
CA PRO A 405 26.93 -1.93 12.22
C PRO A 405 25.77 -1.95 13.23
N THR A 406 26.05 -2.42 14.45
CA THR A 406 25.03 -2.43 15.51
C THR A 406 24.61 -1.05 15.96
N ILE A 407 25.58 -0.14 16.01
CA ILE A 407 25.40 1.28 16.32
C ILE A 407 25.87 2.07 15.10
N ILE A 408 25.00 2.93 14.58
CA ILE A 408 25.29 3.77 13.41
C ILE A 408 25.87 5.09 13.89
N ASN A 409 27.19 5.20 13.86
CA ASN A 409 27.90 6.39 14.32
C ASN A 409 27.89 7.49 13.24
N ASN A 410 27.88 8.75 13.69
CA ASN A 410 27.92 9.92 12.81
C ASN A 410 29.16 10.03 11.89
N ASN A 411 30.24 9.28 12.17
CA ASN A 411 31.54 9.41 11.52
C ASN A 411 31.93 8.23 10.62
N ASP A 412 31.14 7.17 10.58
CA ASP A 412 31.46 5.98 9.80
C ASP A 412 30.83 6.10 8.41
N THR A 413 31.51 6.77 7.49
CA THR A 413 31.21 6.60 6.06
C THR A 413 31.45 5.12 5.72
N PRO A 414 30.47 4.37 5.22
CA PRO A 414 30.73 3.01 4.75
C PRO A 414 31.79 3.05 3.64
N PRO A 415 32.69 2.05 3.53
CA PRO A 415 33.57 1.97 2.37
C PRO A 415 32.72 1.96 1.11
N ALA A 416 33.00 2.89 0.19
CA ALA A 416 32.32 2.98 -1.09
C ALA A 416 32.34 1.60 -1.77
N ALA A 417 31.18 1.14 -2.27
CA ALA A 417 31.10 -0.03 -3.12
C ALA A 417 32.08 0.16 -4.29
N GLU A 418 33.09 -0.71 -4.38
CA GLU A 418 34.01 -0.71 -5.51
C GLU A 418 33.23 -1.01 -6.79
N GLU A 419 33.07 0.00 -7.64
CA GLU A 419 32.73 -0.20 -9.04
C GLU A 419 33.80 -1.09 -9.68
N ASN A 420 33.42 -2.33 -10.00
CA ASN A 420 34.22 -3.25 -10.79
C ASN A 420 34.50 -2.64 -12.18
N ASN A 421 35.63 -1.97 -12.33
CA ASN A 421 36.26 -1.77 -13.63
C ASN A 421 37.37 -2.81 -13.82
N ASP A 422 37.01 -3.82 -14.61
CA ASP A 422 37.90 -4.82 -15.17
C ASP A 422 38.93 -4.13 -16.08
N SER A 423 40.20 -4.13 -15.69
CA SER A 423 41.30 -4.15 -16.66
C SER A 423 42.51 -4.86 -16.08
N SER A 424 42.79 -6.02 -16.66
CA SER A 424 44.02 -6.80 -16.54
C SER A 424 45.29 -5.97 -16.67
N ASP A 425 46.23 -6.10 -15.72
CA ASP A 425 47.59 -6.48 -16.09
C ASP A 425 48.40 -7.00 -14.90
N ALA A 426 49.14 -8.08 -15.16
CA ALA A 426 49.92 -8.84 -14.20
C ALA A 426 51.26 -8.16 -13.88
N ALA A 427 51.63 -8.08 -12.60
CA ALA A 427 53.04 -8.05 -12.20
C ALA A 427 53.24 -8.54 -10.75
N VAL A 428 53.68 -9.79 -10.63
CA VAL A 428 54.27 -10.41 -9.44
C VAL A 428 55.48 -9.59 -8.96
N LYS A 429 55.53 -9.25 -7.66
CA LYS A 429 56.79 -9.10 -6.89
C LYS A 429 56.59 -9.40 -5.40
N ASN A 430 57.21 -10.50 -4.98
CA ASN A 430 57.55 -10.82 -3.59
C ASN A 430 58.46 -9.75 -2.99
N ASN A 431 58.33 -9.47 -1.69
CA ASN A 431 59.45 -9.58 -0.73
C ASN A 431 58.99 -9.39 0.73
N ASN A 432 59.48 -10.31 1.56
CA ASN A 432 59.50 -10.28 3.02
C ASN A 432 60.34 -9.11 3.56
N ASP A 433 59.92 -8.47 4.66
CA ASP A 433 60.73 -8.36 5.90
C ASP A 433 59.86 -7.82 7.07
N PRO A 434 60.00 -8.33 8.32
CA PRO A 434 59.23 -7.87 9.48
C PRO A 434 60.04 -6.88 10.32
N SER A 435 59.43 -5.79 10.78
CA SER A 435 59.93 -5.08 11.95
C SER A 435 58.82 -4.39 12.75
N VAL A 436 58.67 -4.91 13.95
CA VAL A 436 57.87 -4.40 15.06
C VAL A 436 58.53 -3.14 15.61
N SER A 437 57.74 -2.09 15.84
CA SER A 437 58.06 -1.03 16.80
C SER A 437 56.84 -0.75 17.65
N SER A 438 56.91 -1.22 18.89
CA SER A 438 55.99 -1.04 19.99
C SER A 438 55.85 0.43 20.41
N ASN A 439 54.62 0.94 20.45
CA ASN A 439 54.26 2.04 21.34
C ASN A 439 53.33 1.47 22.41
N GLU A 440 53.80 1.47 23.65
CA GLU A 440 53.08 1.08 24.85
C GLU A 440 51.90 2.04 25.07
N THR A 441 50.68 1.53 24.91
CA THR A 441 49.47 2.13 25.48
C THR A 441 49.39 1.74 26.95
N ALA A 442 49.25 2.75 27.81
CA ALA A 442 48.89 2.57 29.21
C ALA A 442 47.62 1.71 29.32
N ALA A 443 47.63 0.78 30.27
CA ALA A 443 46.48 -0.08 30.55
C ALA A 443 45.24 0.76 30.86
N PRO A 444 44.06 0.48 30.25
CA PRO A 444 42.83 1.13 30.65
C PRO A 444 42.37 0.56 32.00
N ASP A 445 41.86 1.46 32.85
CA ASP A 445 41.10 1.12 34.05
C ASP A 445 39.96 0.15 33.70
N VAL A 446 39.78 -0.90 34.50
CA VAL A 446 38.89 -2.05 34.23
C VAL A 446 37.45 -1.79 34.73
N ASP A 447 37.02 -0.53 34.88
CA ASP A 447 35.72 -0.20 35.52
C ASP A 447 34.76 0.67 34.68
N SER A 448 34.95 0.77 33.36
CA SER A 448 34.01 1.53 32.51
C SER A 448 33.98 1.11 31.04
N GLN A 449 33.72 -0.16 30.73
CA GLN A 449 33.09 -0.44 29.43
C GLN A 449 31.61 -0.06 29.54
N GLU A 450 31.20 1.01 28.88
CA GLU A 450 29.77 1.32 28.70
C GLU A 450 29.09 0.11 28.05
N ASN A 451 27.87 -0.21 28.50
CA ASN A 451 27.10 -1.29 27.88
C ASN A 451 26.48 -0.78 26.57
N LEU A 452 26.02 -1.71 25.73
CA LEU A 452 25.48 -1.40 24.40
C LEU A 452 24.34 -0.36 24.43
N VAL A 453 23.47 -0.41 25.45
CA VAL A 453 22.33 0.50 25.58
C VAL A 453 22.77 1.92 25.90
N ASP A 454 23.75 2.08 26.80
CA ASP A 454 24.30 3.39 27.16
C ASP A 454 25.02 4.02 25.95
N GLU A 455 25.80 3.22 25.21
CA GLU A 455 26.45 3.65 23.97
C GLU A 455 25.42 4.12 22.93
N GLN A 456 24.34 3.36 22.73
CA GLN A 456 23.30 3.70 21.76
C GLN A 456 22.49 4.94 22.16
N LYS A 457 22.25 5.17 23.46
CA LYS A 457 21.63 6.41 23.95
C LYS A 457 22.49 7.63 23.59
N SER A 458 23.78 7.58 23.90
CA SER A 458 24.74 8.65 23.57
C SER A 458 24.82 8.88 22.05
N ASN A 459 24.87 7.80 21.26
CA ASN A 459 24.84 7.90 19.79
C ASN A 459 23.54 8.54 19.27
N THR A 460 22.40 8.21 19.88
CA THR A 460 21.10 8.79 19.52
C THR A 460 21.09 10.30 19.77
N GLU A 461 21.55 10.74 20.95
CA GLU A 461 21.62 12.17 21.29
C GLU A 461 22.46 12.95 20.28
N GLN A 462 23.62 12.43 19.88
CA GLN A 462 24.50 13.06 18.90
C GLN A 462 23.89 13.14 17.49
N ASN A 463 23.26 12.05 17.01
CA ASN A 463 22.57 12.04 15.72
C ASN A 463 21.40 13.04 15.70
N VAL A 464 20.61 13.06 16.77
CA VAL A 464 19.46 13.96 16.88
C VAL A 464 19.91 15.42 16.99
N GLU A 465 20.94 15.73 17.78
CA GLU A 465 21.49 17.08 17.88
C GLU A 465 22.00 17.58 16.53
N GLN A 466 22.74 16.75 15.78
CA GLN A 466 23.22 17.09 14.45
C GLN A 466 22.06 17.27 13.45
N GLY A 467 21.15 16.31 13.38
CA GLY A 467 20.02 16.35 12.45
C GLY A 467 19.07 17.53 12.73
N ASN A 468 18.89 17.89 13.99
CA ASN A 468 18.08 19.05 14.39
C ASN A 468 18.59 20.38 13.81
N GLN A 469 19.88 20.47 13.44
CA GLN A 469 20.49 21.65 12.81
C GLN A 469 20.27 21.71 11.29
N GLU A 470 19.83 20.61 10.65
CA GLU A 470 19.60 20.59 9.22
C GLU A 470 18.43 21.51 8.83
N ILE A 471 18.56 22.13 7.66
CA ILE A 471 17.57 23.06 7.10
C ILE A 471 16.73 22.32 6.07
N VAL A 472 15.41 22.39 6.24
CA VAL A 472 14.44 21.78 5.35
C VAL A 472 14.10 22.78 4.24
N PRO A 473 14.04 22.39 2.96
CA PRO A 473 13.67 23.29 1.89
C PRO A 473 12.26 23.86 2.12
N GLU A 474 12.05 25.12 1.74
CA GLU A 474 10.72 25.73 1.77
C GLU A 474 10.11 25.68 0.36
N PRO A 475 9.09 24.82 0.11
CA PRO A 475 8.56 24.65 -1.23
C PRO A 475 7.88 25.92 -1.73
N ALA A 476 7.99 26.19 -3.04
CA ALA A 476 7.35 27.34 -3.68
C ALA A 476 5.81 27.35 -3.54
N ALA A 477 5.21 26.18 -3.27
CA ALA A 477 3.79 26.01 -3.03
C ALA A 477 3.25 26.79 -1.82
N GLY A 478 4.07 26.97 -0.78
CA GLY A 478 3.64 27.50 0.51
C GLY A 478 3.03 26.44 1.44
N GLU A 479 2.88 26.78 2.72
CA GLU A 479 2.46 25.84 3.78
C GLU A 479 1.04 25.29 3.61
N ASP A 480 0.12 26.04 2.98
CA ASP A 480 -1.27 25.63 2.76
C ASP A 480 -1.43 24.37 1.88
N PHE A 481 -0.36 23.93 1.22
CA PHE A 481 -0.34 22.75 0.34
C PHE A 481 0.38 21.54 0.94
N ILE A 482 0.76 21.63 2.22
CA ILE A 482 1.48 20.56 2.92
C ILE A 482 0.54 19.88 3.91
N ASN A 483 0.30 18.60 3.68
CA ASN A 483 -0.44 17.73 4.58
C ASN A 483 0.55 16.93 5.44
N ALA A 484 0.60 17.21 6.73
CA ALA A 484 1.46 16.54 7.70
C ALA A 484 0.94 16.67 9.13
N ASP A 485 0.91 15.54 9.85
CA ASP A 485 0.46 15.46 11.25
C ASP A 485 1.64 15.40 12.25
N SER A 486 2.87 15.30 11.75
CA SER A 486 4.08 15.21 12.55
C SER A 486 5.27 15.96 11.92
N ALA A 487 6.31 16.19 12.71
CA ALA A 487 7.54 16.82 12.22
C ALA A 487 8.22 15.97 11.13
N LEU A 488 8.26 14.64 11.29
CA LEU A 488 8.80 13.73 10.29
C LEU A 488 8.03 13.82 8.97
N GLU A 489 6.69 13.79 9.04
CA GLU A 489 5.84 13.93 7.86
C GLU A 489 6.06 15.27 7.14
N GLU A 490 6.14 16.39 7.87
CA GLU A 490 6.36 17.70 7.24
C GLU A 490 7.76 17.81 6.63
N VAL A 491 8.80 17.25 7.28
CA VAL A 491 10.14 17.20 6.71
C VAL A 491 10.17 16.40 5.41
N LEU A 492 9.56 15.22 5.40
CA LEU A 492 9.48 14.38 4.20
C LEU A 492 8.67 15.08 3.10
N ALA A 493 7.50 15.64 3.42
CA ALA A 493 6.65 16.33 2.46
C ALA A 493 7.37 17.52 1.82
N LYS A 494 8.02 18.37 2.64
CA LYS A 494 8.77 19.54 2.12
C LYS A 494 9.91 19.13 1.21
N ASN A 495 10.71 18.14 1.60
CA ASN A 495 11.81 17.65 0.77
C ASN A 495 11.30 17.01 -0.53
N MET A 496 10.23 16.21 -0.45
CA MET A 496 9.68 15.51 -1.60
C MET A 496 8.98 16.44 -2.60
N ILE A 497 8.27 17.47 -2.11
CA ILE A 497 7.73 18.54 -2.97
C ILE A 497 8.88 19.33 -3.61
N ALA A 498 9.97 19.55 -2.89
CA ALA A 498 11.18 20.17 -3.44
C ALA A 498 12.02 19.21 -4.33
N ALA A 499 11.52 18.00 -4.61
CA ALA A 499 12.16 16.96 -5.41
C ALA A 499 13.61 16.66 -4.97
N GLN A 500 13.87 16.64 -3.65
CA GLN A 500 15.16 16.20 -3.11
C GLN A 500 15.27 14.68 -3.24
N ASP A 501 16.37 14.21 -3.82
CA ASP A 501 16.66 12.79 -4.03
C ASP A 501 17.28 12.12 -2.79
N SER A 502 17.70 12.90 -1.80
CA SER A 502 18.36 12.44 -0.58
C SER A 502 17.89 13.24 0.63
N ILE A 503 17.36 12.54 1.63
CA ILE A 503 16.77 13.12 2.85
C ILE A 503 17.40 12.46 4.08
N SER A 504 18.06 13.25 4.92
CA SER A 504 18.63 12.79 6.20
C SER A 504 17.53 12.50 7.21
N LEU A 505 17.57 11.32 7.84
CA LEU A 505 16.66 10.91 8.91
C LEU A 505 17.35 10.82 10.28
N LYS A 506 18.57 11.37 10.40
CA LYS A 506 19.33 11.43 11.66
C LYS A 506 18.55 12.03 12.83
N ALA A 507 17.72 13.03 12.53
CA ALA A 507 16.90 13.68 13.53
C ALA A 507 15.74 12.80 14.02
N PHE A 508 15.39 11.70 13.36
CA PHE A 508 14.16 10.96 13.61
C PHE A 508 14.45 9.49 13.93
N PRO A 509 14.82 9.16 15.19
CA PRO A 509 15.05 7.77 15.60
C PRO A 509 13.89 6.82 15.26
N GLU A 510 12.65 7.31 15.33
CA GLU A 510 11.43 6.58 14.99
C GLU A 510 11.36 6.18 13.50
N ALA A 511 11.98 6.96 12.61
CA ALA A 511 12.02 6.70 11.18
C ALA A 511 13.04 5.61 10.80
N GLN A 512 13.83 5.12 11.75
CA GLN A 512 14.85 4.10 11.50
C GLN A 512 14.30 2.67 11.66
N ASN A 513 12.98 2.55 11.85
CA ASN A 513 12.24 1.31 11.78
C ASN A 513 11.58 1.17 10.39
N PHE A 514 11.80 0.06 9.69
CA PHE A 514 11.25 -0.15 8.34
C PHE A 514 9.74 0.07 8.26
N THR A 515 8.97 -0.56 9.15
CA THR A 515 7.50 -0.49 9.12
C THR A 515 7.03 0.95 9.31
N THR A 516 7.58 1.64 10.31
CA THR A 516 7.23 3.04 10.57
C THR A 516 7.62 3.94 9.38
N LEU A 517 8.83 3.76 8.83
CA LEU A 517 9.30 4.57 7.71
C LEU A 517 8.47 4.36 6.45
N SER A 518 8.18 3.10 6.10
CA SER A 518 7.41 2.77 4.91
C SER A 518 6.01 3.39 4.98
N ASP A 519 5.30 3.22 6.10
CA ASP A 519 3.97 3.80 6.28
C ASP A 519 4.00 5.33 6.19
N VAL A 520 4.98 5.98 6.84
CA VAL A 520 5.09 7.44 6.82
C VAL A 520 5.42 7.96 5.43
N VAL A 521 6.36 7.32 4.71
CA VAL A 521 6.74 7.73 3.34
C VAL A 521 5.53 7.61 2.41
N LEU A 522 4.84 6.48 2.43
CA LEU A 522 3.66 6.25 1.58
C LEU A 522 2.51 7.20 1.94
N LYS A 523 2.20 7.38 3.24
CA LYS A 523 1.25 8.40 3.72
C LYS A 523 1.62 9.77 3.17
N VAL A 524 2.86 10.21 3.34
CA VAL A 524 3.32 11.53 2.86
C VAL A 524 3.09 11.65 1.35
N MET A 525 3.47 10.64 0.57
CA MET A 525 3.30 10.63 -0.88
C MET A 525 1.83 10.75 -1.30
N TYR A 526 0.94 9.95 -0.73
CA TYR A 526 -0.47 9.91 -1.13
C TYR A 526 -1.29 11.10 -0.63
N GLN A 527 -0.96 11.61 0.56
CA GLN A 527 -1.72 12.72 1.15
C GLN A 527 -1.23 14.10 0.69
N ASN A 528 -0.13 14.20 -0.05
CA ASN A 528 0.41 15.46 -0.59
C ASN A 528 0.33 15.50 -2.13
N PRO A 529 -0.74 16.07 -2.73
CA PRO A 529 -0.95 16.11 -4.19
C PRO A 529 0.13 16.83 -5.02
N LEU A 530 1.06 17.54 -4.37
CA LEU A 530 2.19 18.21 -5.05
C LEU A 530 3.47 17.38 -5.07
N ILE A 531 3.51 16.20 -4.43
CA ILE A 531 4.58 15.23 -4.65
C ILE A 531 4.28 14.54 -5.97
N LEU A 532 5.12 14.80 -6.98
CA LEU A 532 4.92 14.29 -8.33
C LEU A 532 6.04 13.31 -8.70
N GLY A 533 5.68 12.24 -9.41
CA GLY A 533 6.64 11.47 -10.17
C GLY A 533 7.59 10.58 -9.36
N VAL A 534 7.30 10.25 -8.10
CA VAL A 534 8.12 9.30 -7.33
C VAL A 534 7.95 7.89 -7.92
N GLU A 535 9.02 7.32 -8.45
CA GLU A 535 9.06 5.93 -8.94
C GLU A 535 9.37 4.93 -7.84
N GLY A 536 10.08 5.37 -6.81
CA GLY A 536 10.48 4.52 -5.71
C GLY A 536 11.37 5.22 -4.69
N PHE A 537 11.68 4.50 -3.61
CA PHE A 537 12.52 4.98 -2.53
C PHE A 537 13.29 3.84 -1.87
N GLU A 538 14.40 4.20 -1.22
CA GLU A 538 15.27 3.28 -0.50
C GLU A 538 15.86 3.95 0.73
N TYR A 539 15.83 3.28 1.88
CA TYR A 539 16.50 3.76 3.08
C TYR A 539 17.81 3.02 3.32
N ASN A 540 18.88 3.80 3.51
CA ASN A 540 20.19 3.31 3.86
C ASN A 540 20.39 3.38 5.38
N TYR A 541 20.39 2.21 6.03
CA TYR A 541 20.61 2.08 7.47
C TYR A 541 21.98 2.59 7.93
N GLY A 542 23.02 2.48 7.10
CA GLY A 542 24.38 2.89 7.43
C GLY A 542 24.59 4.40 7.42
N THR A 543 23.84 5.13 6.58
CA THR A 543 23.94 6.60 6.48
C THR A 543 22.74 7.33 7.07
N LEU A 544 21.70 6.59 7.49
CA LEU A 544 20.43 7.13 7.99
C LEU A 544 19.77 8.07 6.98
N THR A 545 19.86 7.72 5.69
CA THR A 545 19.40 8.56 4.57
C THR A 545 18.32 7.84 3.79
N LEU A 546 17.23 8.54 3.50
CA LEU A 546 16.20 8.12 2.56
C LEU A 546 16.52 8.67 1.17
N SER A 547 16.74 7.78 0.22
CA SER A 547 16.86 8.08 -1.21
C SER A 547 15.49 8.03 -1.87
N VAL A 548 15.15 9.03 -2.68
CA VAL A 548 13.89 9.12 -3.42
C VAL A 548 14.20 9.25 -4.91
N HIS A 549 13.58 8.39 -5.73
CA HIS A 549 13.79 8.36 -7.17
C HIS A 549 12.58 8.95 -7.89
N TYR A 550 12.84 9.94 -8.74
CA TYR A 550 11.83 10.62 -9.53
C TYR A 550 11.94 10.26 -11.01
N ASN A 551 10.80 10.17 -11.70
CA ASN A 551 10.73 9.92 -13.13
C ASN A 551 11.02 11.16 -14.00
N GLU A 552 11.24 12.32 -13.36
CA GLU A 552 11.42 13.61 -14.00
C GLU A 552 12.43 14.49 -13.25
N SER A 553 12.91 15.53 -13.92
CA SER A 553 13.83 16.50 -13.30
C SER A 553 13.12 17.36 -12.26
N ALA A 554 13.85 17.80 -11.22
CA ALA A 554 13.31 18.73 -10.22
C ALA A 554 12.76 20.03 -10.84
N GLY A 555 13.37 20.52 -11.92
CA GLY A 555 12.90 21.71 -12.64
C GLY A 555 11.56 21.50 -13.35
N ASP A 556 11.36 20.32 -13.96
CA ASP A 556 10.09 19.97 -14.59
C ASP A 556 8.98 19.77 -13.55
N ILE A 557 9.30 19.10 -12.44
CA ILE A 557 8.39 18.92 -11.30
C ILE A 557 7.94 20.30 -10.78
N GLN A 558 8.89 21.22 -10.54
CA GLN A 558 8.57 22.55 -10.04
C GLN A 558 7.71 23.36 -11.01
N ARG A 559 7.99 23.28 -12.32
CA ARG A 559 7.14 23.93 -13.35
C ARG A 559 5.70 23.39 -13.27
N LYS A 560 5.52 22.08 -13.22
CA LYS A 560 4.20 21.44 -13.14
C LYS A 560 3.46 21.78 -11.85
N GLN A 561 4.15 21.81 -10.72
CA GLN A 561 3.57 22.24 -9.44
C GLN A 561 3.02 23.66 -9.52
N ASN A 562 3.75 24.60 -10.14
CA ASN A 562 3.27 25.97 -10.30
C ASN A 562 2.00 26.04 -11.17
N GLU A 563 1.93 25.27 -12.25
CA GLU A 563 0.75 25.16 -13.11
C GLU A 563 -0.44 24.53 -12.36
N ILE A 564 -0.21 23.46 -11.59
CA ILE A 564 -1.20 22.82 -10.71
C ILE A 564 -1.76 23.83 -9.72
N ILE A 565 -0.90 24.56 -8.99
CA ILE A 565 -1.34 25.53 -7.97
C ILE A 565 -2.19 26.64 -8.60
N ALA A 566 -1.75 27.18 -9.74
CA ALA A 566 -2.48 28.22 -10.45
C ALA A 566 -3.87 27.70 -10.87
N LYS A 567 -3.93 26.51 -11.47
CA LYS A 567 -5.18 25.91 -11.93
C LYS A 567 -6.10 25.50 -10.78
N ALA A 568 -5.55 24.96 -9.69
CA ALA A 568 -6.32 24.58 -8.51
C ALA A 568 -7.01 25.79 -7.88
N LYS A 569 -6.30 26.92 -7.76
CA LYS A 569 -6.86 28.19 -7.27
C LYS A 569 -7.95 28.72 -8.20
N GLU A 570 -7.73 28.69 -9.51
CA GLU A 570 -8.73 29.08 -10.51
C GLU A 570 -10.01 28.24 -10.39
N VAL A 571 -9.86 26.91 -10.36
CA VAL A 571 -10.98 25.96 -10.30
C VAL A 571 -11.74 26.12 -8.99
N THR A 572 -11.05 26.12 -7.85
CA THR A 572 -11.66 26.29 -6.53
C THR A 572 -12.47 27.59 -6.46
N ALA A 573 -11.92 28.71 -6.95
CA ALA A 573 -12.63 29.99 -6.97
C ALA A 573 -13.88 30.00 -7.88
N SER A 574 -13.93 29.12 -8.89
CA SER A 574 -15.05 29.03 -9.82
C SER A 574 -16.18 28.12 -9.32
N ILE A 575 -15.85 27.02 -8.64
CA ILE A 575 -16.82 26.00 -8.21
C ILE A 575 -17.23 26.18 -6.74
N ILE A 576 -16.39 26.77 -5.88
CA ILE A 576 -16.66 26.93 -4.45
C ILE A 576 -17.12 28.35 -4.14
N LYS A 577 -18.32 28.46 -3.57
CA LYS A 577 -18.94 29.73 -3.21
C LYS A 577 -19.08 29.86 -1.70
N GLN A 578 -19.01 31.10 -1.21
CA GLN A 578 -19.24 31.38 0.20
C GLN A 578 -20.64 30.90 0.62
N GLY A 579 -20.70 30.16 1.74
CA GLY A 579 -21.95 29.65 2.30
C GLY A 579 -22.36 28.27 1.81
N MET A 580 -21.62 27.65 0.87
CA MET A 580 -21.80 26.24 0.54
C MET A 580 -21.56 25.36 1.78
N SER A 581 -22.48 24.44 2.02
CA SER A 581 -22.31 23.32 2.92
C SER A 581 -21.20 22.39 2.43
N ASP A 582 -20.68 21.54 3.31
CA ASP A 582 -19.63 20.60 2.92
C ASP A 582 -20.08 19.63 1.83
N ASP A 583 -21.37 19.27 1.81
CA ASP A 583 -21.92 18.43 0.74
C ASP A 583 -22.00 19.15 -0.60
N GLU A 584 -22.43 20.41 -0.62
CA GLU A 584 -22.43 21.22 -1.85
C GLU A 584 -21.02 21.40 -2.41
N LYS A 585 -20.01 21.57 -1.55
CA LYS A 585 -18.60 21.66 -1.98
C LYS A 585 -18.10 20.33 -2.54
N ARG A 586 -18.31 19.22 -1.83
CA ARG A 586 -17.93 17.87 -2.30
C ARG A 586 -18.54 17.55 -3.65
N LYS A 587 -19.84 17.85 -3.81
CA LYS A 587 -20.56 17.62 -5.05
C LYS A 587 -20.02 18.52 -6.16
N ALA A 588 -19.75 19.79 -5.90
CA ALA A 588 -19.17 20.70 -6.89
C ALA A 588 -17.79 20.22 -7.39
N ILE A 589 -16.96 19.67 -6.50
CA ILE A 589 -15.67 19.08 -6.88
C ILE A 589 -15.88 17.81 -7.71
N TYR A 590 -16.78 16.91 -7.30
CA TYR A 590 -17.12 15.71 -8.05
C TYR A 590 -17.63 16.02 -9.47
N ASP A 591 -18.61 16.92 -9.57
CA ASP A 591 -19.20 17.36 -10.84
C ASP A 591 -18.14 18.00 -11.74
N TYR A 592 -17.24 18.83 -11.19
CA TYR A 592 -16.15 19.42 -11.95
C TYR A 592 -15.25 18.35 -12.58
N LEU A 593 -14.88 17.32 -11.82
CA LEU A 593 -14.05 16.22 -12.33
C LEU A 593 -14.78 15.39 -13.38
N ASN A 594 -16.06 15.10 -13.17
CA ASN A 594 -16.89 14.42 -14.17
C ASN A 594 -16.95 15.20 -15.50
N ASP A 595 -17.05 16.53 -15.44
CA ASP A 595 -17.27 17.35 -16.63
C ASP A 595 -15.97 17.76 -17.36
N ASN A 596 -14.83 17.77 -16.66
CA ASN A 596 -13.57 18.34 -17.17
C ASN A 596 -12.41 17.34 -17.26
N ALA A 597 -12.65 16.08 -16.94
CA ALA A 597 -11.61 15.06 -16.98
C ALA A 597 -12.00 13.85 -17.84
N LYS A 598 -11.00 13.23 -18.44
CA LYS A 598 -11.14 12.01 -19.24
C LYS A 598 -10.22 10.92 -18.71
N TYR A 599 -10.69 9.68 -18.70
CA TYR A 599 -9.83 8.54 -18.38
C TYR A 599 -8.79 8.25 -19.48
N ASP A 600 -7.56 7.92 -19.07
CA ASP A 600 -6.47 7.55 -19.98
C ASP A 600 -6.35 6.03 -20.17
N ASP A 601 -7.14 5.48 -21.10
CA ASP A 601 -7.13 4.05 -21.44
C ASP A 601 -5.77 3.56 -21.95
N ALA A 602 -4.97 4.44 -22.57
CA ALA A 602 -3.65 4.09 -23.09
C ALA A 602 -2.62 3.95 -21.96
N ALA A 603 -2.68 4.85 -20.96
CA ALA A 603 -1.90 4.73 -19.74
C ALA A 603 -2.29 3.47 -18.95
N LEU A 604 -3.59 3.18 -18.82
CA LEU A 604 -4.06 1.94 -18.19
C LEU A 604 -3.48 0.72 -18.89
N LYS A 605 -3.60 0.64 -20.22
CA LYS A 605 -3.06 -0.48 -20.99
C LYS A 605 -1.53 -0.63 -20.82
N SER A 606 -0.79 0.48 -20.73
CA SER A 606 0.65 0.46 -20.46
C SER A 606 0.93 -0.11 -19.06
N ALA A 607 0.16 0.29 -18.05
CA ALA A 607 0.27 -0.25 -16.69
C ALA A 607 -0.07 -1.76 -16.64
N GLU A 608 -1.17 -2.18 -17.26
CA GLU A 608 -1.58 -3.60 -17.34
C GLU A 608 -0.50 -4.48 -17.97
N GLN A 609 0.12 -4.02 -19.06
CA GLN A 609 1.22 -4.73 -19.73
C GLN A 609 2.43 -4.94 -18.82
N ASN A 610 2.58 -4.10 -17.80
CA ASN A 610 3.67 -4.12 -16.83
C ASN A 610 3.20 -4.54 -15.43
N ASN A 611 2.04 -5.22 -15.31
CA ASN A 611 1.45 -5.67 -14.03
C ASN A 611 1.35 -4.54 -12.99
N PHE A 612 1.05 -3.32 -13.42
CA PHE A 612 0.92 -2.13 -12.57
C PHE A 612 2.18 -1.80 -11.74
N LYS A 613 3.37 -2.16 -12.24
CA LYS A 613 4.66 -1.87 -11.57
C LYS A 613 5.45 -0.71 -12.17
N GLN A 614 5.12 -0.34 -13.39
CA GLN A 614 5.74 0.76 -14.13
C GLN A 614 4.85 1.12 -15.32
N VAL A 615 5.08 2.30 -15.88
CA VAL A 615 4.45 2.75 -17.12
C VAL A 615 5.47 3.36 -18.05
N ASP A 616 5.15 3.44 -19.34
CA ASP A 616 5.99 4.18 -20.27
C ASP A 616 6.03 5.67 -19.87
N ALA A 617 7.22 6.27 -19.96
CA ALA A 617 7.45 7.65 -19.52
C ALA A 617 6.48 8.69 -20.11
N GLN A 618 5.94 8.44 -21.32
CA GLN A 618 4.93 9.30 -21.95
C GLN A 618 3.62 9.40 -21.16
N PHE A 619 3.32 8.42 -20.31
CA PHE A 619 2.10 8.36 -19.49
C PHE A 619 2.33 8.78 -18.03
N ASN A 620 3.55 9.16 -17.62
CA ASN A 620 3.86 9.55 -16.24
C ASN A 620 2.88 10.58 -15.67
N ASP A 621 2.51 11.58 -16.47
CA ASP A 621 1.58 12.63 -16.06
C ASP A 621 0.19 12.12 -15.71
N SER A 622 -0.27 11.05 -16.37
CA SER A 622 -1.60 10.48 -16.18
C SER A 622 -1.80 9.94 -14.76
N PHE A 623 -0.72 9.64 -14.04
CA PHE A 623 -0.70 9.12 -12.67
C PHE A 623 -0.48 10.19 -11.60
N THR A 624 -0.34 11.46 -11.98
CA THR A 624 -0.07 12.57 -11.04
C THR A 624 -1.18 13.61 -11.11
N THR A 625 -1.28 14.49 -10.11
CA THR A 625 -2.22 15.64 -10.09
C THR A 625 -2.21 16.47 -11.38
N TYR A 626 -1.06 16.54 -12.07
CA TYR A 626 -0.91 17.29 -13.32
C TYR A 626 -1.79 16.76 -14.47
N GLY A 627 -1.94 15.44 -14.59
CA GLY A 627 -2.72 14.79 -15.65
C GLY A 627 -4.15 15.30 -15.71
N ILE A 628 -4.91 15.13 -14.62
CA ILE A 628 -6.31 15.53 -14.58
C ILE A 628 -6.46 17.05 -14.48
N LEU A 629 -5.76 17.72 -13.57
CA LEU A 629 -6.03 19.12 -13.32
C LEU A 629 -5.57 20.04 -14.46
N VAL A 630 -4.42 19.74 -15.08
CA VAL A 630 -3.82 20.60 -16.11
C VAL A 630 -4.05 20.04 -17.51
N LYS A 631 -3.86 18.73 -17.74
CA LYS A 631 -4.05 18.11 -19.06
C LYS A 631 -5.49 17.65 -19.33
N GLY A 632 -6.34 17.54 -18.31
CA GLY A 632 -7.71 17.03 -18.43
C GLY A 632 -7.80 15.53 -18.73
N ILE A 633 -6.69 14.78 -18.58
CA ILE A 633 -6.62 13.35 -18.87
C ILE A 633 -5.70 12.63 -17.90
N GLY A 634 -6.15 11.51 -17.34
CA GLY A 634 -5.38 10.73 -16.37
C GLY A 634 -6.11 9.49 -15.89
N VAL A 635 -5.55 8.84 -14.87
CA VAL A 635 -6.09 7.61 -14.25
C VAL A 635 -6.47 7.86 -12.78
N CYS A 636 -6.96 6.83 -12.09
CA CYS A 636 -7.54 6.94 -10.74
C CYS A 636 -6.66 7.69 -9.71
N ALA A 637 -5.34 7.48 -9.75
CA ALA A 637 -4.38 8.19 -8.89
C ALA A 637 -4.46 9.71 -9.04
N SER A 638 -4.60 10.18 -10.29
CA SER A 638 -4.71 11.60 -10.62
C SER A 638 -6.08 12.16 -10.18
N TYR A 639 -7.17 11.43 -10.42
CA TYR A 639 -8.50 11.83 -9.92
C TYR A 639 -8.50 11.99 -8.40
N ALA A 640 -7.96 11.01 -7.67
CA ALA A 640 -7.92 11.03 -6.21
C ALA A 640 -7.06 12.19 -5.67
N SER A 641 -5.91 12.44 -6.30
CA SER A 641 -5.01 13.53 -5.92
C SER A 641 -5.62 14.91 -6.19
N VAL A 642 -6.32 15.09 -7.31
CA VAL A 642 -7.01 16.36 -7.62
C VAL A 642 -8.20 16.58 -6.70
N TYR A 643 -8.99 15.54 -6.41
CA TYR A 643 -10.09 15.64 -5.45
C TYR A 643 -9.59 16.06 -4.06
N LYS A 644 -8.50 15.44 -3.57
CA LYS A 644 -7.83 15.82 -2.32
C LYS A 644 -7.37 17.28 -2.35
N LEU A 645 -6.65 17.70 -3.40
CA LEU A 645 -6.16 19.06 -3.53
C LEU A 645 -7.28 20.12 -3.51
N LEU A 646 -8.35 19.88 -4.27
CA LEU A 646 -9.48 20.81 -4.31
C LEU A 646 -10.26 20.78 -2.99
N SER A 647 -10.35 19.64 -2.32
CA SER A 647 -10.96 19.50 -0.99
C SER A 647 -10.20 20.31 0.06
N ASP A 648 -8.87 20.21 0.08
CA ASP A 648 -8.00 20.96 1.00
C ASP A 648 -8.20 22.47 0.83
N LEU A 649 -8.16 22.95 -0.42
CA LEU A 649 -8.40 24.36 -0.74
C LEU A 649 -9.81 24.85 -0.39
N SER A 650 -10.76 23.92 -0.26
CA SER A 650 -12.16 24.19 0.09
C SER A 650 -12.45 24.05 1.60
N GLY A 651 -11.45 23.63 2.39
CA GLY A 651 -11.56 23.32 3.81
C GLY A 651 -12.36 22.05 4.11
N LEU A 652 -12.38 21.09 3.18
CA LEU A 652 -13.00 19.78 3.37
C LEU A 652 -11.95 18.78 3.87
N GLU A 653 -12.24 18.13 4.99
CA GLU A 653 -11.42 17.03 5.51
C GLU A 653 -11.59 15.80 4.60
N SER A 654 -10.56 15.48 3.83
CA SER A 654 -10.52 14.31 2.95
C SER A 654 -9.14 13.65 3.00
N ILE A 655 -9.08 12.36 2.66
CA ILE A 655 -7.85 11.60 2.49
C ILE A 655 -7.88 10.87 1.15
N VAL A 656 -6.69 10.59 0.61
CA VAL A 656 -6.52 9.61 -0.48
C VAL A 656 -6.44 8.23 0.15
N VAL A 657 -7.14 7.26 -0.46
CA VAL A 657 -7.14 5.86 -0.08
C VAL A 657 -6.64 5.04 -1.26
N THR A 658 -5.76 4.08 -0.99
CA THR A 658 -5.25 3.11 -1.96
C THR A 658 -5.82 1.73 -1.66
N GLY A 659 -5.81 0.86 -2.68
CA GLY A 659 -6.23 -0.52 -2.52
C GLY A 659 -6.55 -1.14 -3.87
N THR A 660 -7.63 -1.91 -3.93
CA THR A 660 -8.08 -2.52 -5.17
C THR A 660 -9.55 -2.24 -5.43
N SER A 661 -9.93 -2.17 -6.70
CA SER A 661 -11.31 -2.21 -7.15
C SER A 661 -11.46 -3.34 -8.18
N SER A 662 -12.32 -4.32 -7.86
CA SER A 662 -12.46 -5.57 -8.63
C SER A 662 -11.14 -6.33 -8.86
N GLY A 663 -10.21 -6.24 -7.90
CA GLY A 663 -8.90 -6.90 -7.96
C GLY A 663 -7.84 -6.15 -8.79
N VAL A 664 -8.15 -4.97 -9.31
CA VAL A 664 -7.19 -4.09 -10.00
C VAL A 664 -6.74 -2.99 -9.02
N PRO A 665 -5.44 -2.65 -8.95
CA PRO A 665 -4.96 -1.54 -8.12
C PRO A 665 -5.73 -0.24 -8.40
N HIS A 666 -6.19 0.42 -7.34
CA HIS A 666 -7.04 1.61 -7.42
C HIS A 666 -6.69 2.64 -6.35
N ALA A 667 -7.03 3.89 -6.62
CA ALA A 667 -6.94 4.98 -5.66
C ALA A 667 -8.21 5.86 -5.75
N TRP A 668 -8.76 6.23 -4.59
CA TRP A 668 -9.97 7.04 -4.46
C TRP A 668 -9.87 7.89 -3.19
N ASN A 669 -10.98 8.50 -2.74
CA ASN A 669 -10.98 9.34 -1.54
C ASN A 669 -11.96 8.84 -0.47
N LYS A 670 -11.62 9.12 0.79
CA LYS A 670 -12.61 9.21 1.87
C LYS A 670 -12.77 10.65 2.29
N VAL A 671 -13.99 11.06 2.61
CA VAL A 671 -14.31 12.42 3.05
C VAL A 671 -15.10 12.35 4.33
N LYS A 672 -14.79 13.24 5.26
CA LYS A 672 -15.45 13.28 6.56
C LYS A 672 -16.84 13.93 6.46
N ILE A 673 -17.86 13.24 6.93
CA ILE A 673 -19.25 13.71 6.98
C ILE A 673 -19.79 13.49 8.39
N GLY A 674 -19.93 14.58 9.15
CA GLY A 674 -20.21 14.48 10.58
C GLY A 674 -19.06 13.79 11.31
N ASN A 675 -19.30 12.56 11.79
CA ASN A 675 -18.28 11.74 12.45
C ASN A 675 -17.83 10.53 11.59
N ASP A 676 -18.45 10.32 10.43
CA ASP A 676 -18.15 9.19 9.53
C ASP A 676 -17.15 9.60 8.46
N TRP A 677 -16.32 8.65 8.01
CA TRP A 677 -15.46 8.81 6.84
C TRP A 677 -16.00 7.98 5.68
N LEU A 678 -16.68 8.65 4.75
CA LEU A 678 -17.39 7.99 3.65
C LEU A 678 -16.58 8.04 2.36
N HIS A 679 -16.73 7.00 1.55
CA HIS A 679 -16.06 6.86 0.26
C HIS A 679 -16.58 7.90 -0.74
N VAL A 680 -15.70 8.31 -1.65
CA VAL A 680 -16.00 9.06 -2.87
C VAL A 680 -15.04 8.59 -3.96
N ASP A 681 -15.58 8.01 -5.04
CA ASP A 681 -14.79 7.63 -6.22
C ASP A 681 -15.17 8.50 -7.41
N ALA A 682 -14.36 9.54 -7.65
CA ALA A 682 -14.53 10.46 -8.77
C ALA A 682 -14.07 9.88 -10.13
N THR A 683 -13.39 8.73 -10.13
CA THR A 683 -12.88 8.09 -11.35
C THR A 683 -13.98 7.32 -12.06
N ASN A 684 -14.70 6.45 -11.36
CA ASN A 684 -15.76 5.61 -11.91
C ASN A 684 -17.10 6.37 -12.12
N ASN A 685 -17.01 7.62 -12.57
CA ASN A 685 -18.11 8.54 -12.79
C ASN A 685 -18.92 8.26 -14.08
N GLN A 686 -19.92 9.10 -14.37
CA GLN A 686 -20.82 8.92 -15.51
C GLN A 686 -20.09 8.89 -16.85
N THR A 687 -19.09 9.74 -17.04
CA THR A 687 -18.39 9.88 -18.33
C THR A 687 -17.41 8.73 -18.60
N ASN A 688 -16.89 8.10 -17.54
CA ASN A 688 -15.91 7.02 -17.65
C ASN A 688 -16.57 5.63 -17.59
N SER A 689 -17.48 5.40 -16.64
CA SER A 689 -18.09 4.09 -16.38
C SER A 689 -19.54 3.98 -16.84
N GLY A 690 -20.19 5.10 -17.15
CA GLY A 690 -21.64 5.18 -17.37
C GLY A 690 -22.45 5.32 -16.07
N ILE A 691 -21.81 5.28 -14.90
CA ILE A 691 -22.49 5.32 -13.59
C ILE A 691 -22.25 6.67 -12.91
N PRO A 692 -23.31 7.45 -12.65
CA PRO A 692 -23.18 8.72 -11.96
C PRO A 692 -23.01 8.49 -10.46
N TYR A 693 -22.13 9.25 -9.80
CA TYR A 693 -21.96 9.24 -8.34
C TYR A 693 -21.62 7.86 -7.75
N PHE A 694 -20.82 7.06 -8.47
CA PHE A 694 -20.33 5.79 -7.96
C PHE A 694 -19.61 5.97 -6.62
N LEU A 695 -20.07 5.22 -5.61
CA LEU A 695 -19.60 5.29 -4.22
C LEU A 695 -19.62 6.69 -3.59
N TYR A 696 -20.40 7.64 -4.11
CA TYR A 696 -20.44 8.99 -3.54
C TYR A 696 -21.14 8.98 -2.17
N ASN A 697 -20.36 9.29 -1.13
CA ASN A 697 -20.76 9.22 0.28
C ASN A 697 -21.16 7.80 0.74
N ALA A 698 -20.56 6.77 0.16
CA ALA A 698 -20.84 5.38 0.54
C ALA A 698 -20.10 4.97 1.83
N ASN A 699 -20.69 4.08 2.62
CA ASN A 699 -20.05 3.49 3.80
C ASN A 699 -19.09 2.35 3.41
N ASP A 700 -18.34 1.83 4.40
CA ASP A 700 -17.34 0.77 4.17
C ASP A 700 -17.98 -0.53 3.63
N GLU A 701 -19.15 -0.93 4.15
CA GLU A 701 -19.90 -2.11 3.71
C GLU A 701 -20.30 -2.02 2.23
N THR A 702 -20.80 -0.85 1.80
CA THR A 702 -21.16 -0.61 0.40
C THR A 702 -19.93 -0.66 -0.51
N ALA A 703 -18.81 -0.05 -0.11
CA ALA A 703 -17.58 -0.09 -0.89
C ALA A 703 -17.05 -1.52 -1.06
N GLU A 704 -17.02 -2.30 0.02
CA GLU A 704 -16.66 -3.71 -0.01
C GLU A 704 -17.58 -4.53 -0.90
N SER A 705 -18.90 -4.27 -0.86
CA SER A 705 -19.87 -4.97 -1.73
C SER A 705 -19.68 -4.64 -3.22
N GLN A 706 -19.02 -3.52 -3.54
CA GLN A 706 -18.58 -3.18 -4.91
C GLN A 706 -17.17 -3.69 -5.23
N LYS A 707 -16.60 -4.56 -4.40
CA LYS A 707 -15.22 -5.06 -4.50
C LYS A 707 -14.18 -3.94 -4.49
N THR A 708 -14.48 -2.82 -3.82
CA THR A 708 -13.54 -1.72 -3.60
C THR A 708 -13.01 -1.84 -2.17
N VAL A 709 -11.79 -2.35 -2.03
CA VAL A 709 -11.19 -2.74 -0.75
C VAL A 709 -9.93 -1.94 -0.54
N ALA A 710 -9.88 -1.19 0.57
CA ALA A 710 -8.71 -0.42 0.96
C ALA A 710 -7.55 -1.33 1.39
N ASP A 711 -6.33 -0.98 1.00
CA ASP A 711 -5.12 -1.55 1.60
C ASP A 711 -4.78 -0.83 2.91
N LYS A 712 -3.52 -0.89 3.34
CA LYS A 712 -3.04 -0.21 4.56
C LYS A 712 -2.00 0.86 4.28
N ASP A 713 -1.56 0.99 3.02
CA ASP A 713 -0.37 1.75 2.64
C ASP A 713 -0.65 3.26 2.59
N TYR A 714 -1.93 3.66 2.58
CA TYR A 714 -2.32 5.08 2.53
C TYR A 714 -2.18 5.84 3.85
N TRP A 715 -1.96 5.13 4.97
CA TRP A 715 -1.89 5.72 6.30
C TRP A 715 -1.08 4.86 7.29
N LEU A 716 -0.83 5.37 8.50
CA LEU A 716 -0.22 4.58 9.57
C LEU A 716 -1.15 3.46 10.05
N ASP A 717 -0.62 2.24 10.15
CA ASP A 717 -1.37 1.04 10.58
C ASP A 717 -2.11 1.22 11.91
N THR A 718 -1.52 1.99 12.84
CA THR A 718 -2.09 2.24 14.17
C THR A 718 -3.22 3.27 14.20
N GLU A 719 -3.43 3.98 13.10
CA GLU A 719 -4.39 5.09 13.00
C GLU A 719 -5.54 4.78 12.01
N LEU A 720 -5.44 3.72 11.20
CA LEU A 720 -6.46 3.34 10.20
C LEU A 720 -7.88 3.24 10.77
N ASP A 721 -8.03 2.80 12.02
CA ASP A 721 -9.33 2.66 12.70
C ASP A 721 -10.10 3.99 12.82
N GLN A 722 -9.44 5.14 12.65
CA GLN A 722 -10.09 6.45 12.71
C GLN A 722 -10.91 6.80 11.45
N PHE A 723 -10.73 6.06 10.35
CA PHE A 723 -11.34 6.34 9.05
C PHE A 723 -12.51 5.44 8.70
N LYS A 724 -13.24 4.95 9.71
CA LYS A 724 -14.41 4.11 9.51
C LYS A 724 -15.60 4.92 9.00
N GLY A 725 -16.31 4.35 8.03
CA GLY A 725 -17.58 4.86 7.54
C GLY A 725 -18.66 3.82 7.82
N GLU A 726 -19.53 4.07 8.80
CA GLU A 726 -20.57 3.11 9.16
C GLU A 726 -21.92 3.48 8.55
N SER A 727 -22.25 4.77 8.50
CA SER A 727 -23.56 5.23 8.04
C SER A 727 -23.67 5.31 6.52
N ASP A 728 -24.68 4.66 5.96
CA ASP A 728 -25.13 4.78 4.57
C ASP A 728 -26.09 5.96 4.36
N ALA A 729 -26.45 6.69 5.42
CA ALA A 729 -27.51 7.70 5.36
C ALA A 729 -27.18 8.85 4.41
N SER A 730 -25.91 9.12 4.10
CA SER A 730 -25.51 10.19 3.17
C SER A 730 -25.24 9.69 1.75
N ASP A 731 -25.37 8.38 1.51
CA ASP A 731 -25.10 7.76 0.21
C ASP A 731 -26.04 8.31 -0.87
N TYR A 732 -25.48 8.59 -2.05
CA TYR A 732 -26.25 9.20 -3.15
C TYR A 732 -27.44 8.35 -3.60
N TYR A 733 -27.28 7.04 -3.73
CA TYR A 733 -28.32 6.15 -4.23
C TYR A 733 -29.42 5.91 -3.20
N VAL A 734 -29.05 5.91 -1.91
CA VAL A 734 -30.02 5.89 -0.80
C VAL A 734 -30.83 7.19 -0.77
N GLN A 735 -30.15 8.36 -0.76
CA GLN A 735 -30.79 9.67 -0.66
C GLN A 735 -31.73 9.99 -1.83
N ASN A 736 -31.45 9.45 -3.02
CA ASN A 736 -32.23 9.71 -4.23
C ASN A 736 -33.24 8.60 -4.57
N ASP A 737 -33.48 7.64 -3.67
CA ASP A 737 -34.39 6.51 -3.91
C ASP A 737 -34.02 5.70 -5.17
N LEU A 738 -32.72 5.55 -5.44
CA LEU A 738 -32.17 4.79 -6.57
C LEU A 738 -31.63 3.41 -6.15
N GLU A 739 -31.64 3.11 -4.86
CA GLU A 739 -31.39 1.77 -4.34
C GLU A 739 -32.65 0.89 -4.40
N VAL A 740 -32.44 -0.39 -4.66
CA VAL A 740 -33.47 -1.44 -4.74
C VAL A 740 -33.06 -2.68 -3.95
N ASN A 741 -34.03 -3.28 -3.28
CA ASN A 741 -33.81 -4.43 -2.39
C ASN A 741 -34.27 -5.76 -3.01
N SER A 742 -34.90 -5.71 -4.18
CA SER A 742 -35.41 -6.91 -4.86
C SER A 742 -35.58 -6.70 -6.36
N ILE A 743 -35.60 -7.80 -7.11
CA ILE A 743 -35.90 -7.82 -8.55
C ILE A 743 -37.27 -7.18 -8.86
N SER A 744 -38.27 -7.41 -8.00
CA SER A 744 -39.60 -6.81 -8.14
C SER A 744 -39.56 -5.29 -7.98
N GLU A 745 -38.78 -4.80 -7.03
CA GLU A 745 -38.60 -3.36 -6.83
C GLU A 745 -37.84 -2.72 -8.00
N TYR A 746 -36.76 -3.36 -8.46
CA TYR A 746 -36.02 -2.95 -9.65
C TYR A 746 -36.95 -2.78 -10.86
N LYS A 747 -37.73 -3.81 -11.18
CA LYS A 747 -38.68 -3.76 -12.30
C LYS A 747 -39.60 -2.55 -12.20
N ASN A 748 -40.23 -2.36 -11.03
CA ASN A 748 -41.20 -1.29 -10.81
C ASN A 748 -40.57 0.09 -10.95
N LYS A 749 -39.37 0.30 -10.39
CA LYS A 749 -38.64 1.56 -10.52
C LYS A 749 -38.19 1.78 -11.96
N ALA A 750 -37.58 0.77 -12.60
CA ALA A 750 -37.16 0.86 -13.99
C ALA A 750 -38.32 1.21 -14.93
N GLU A 751 -39.45 0.53 -14.81
CA GLU A 751 -40.68 0.83 -15.55
C GLU A 751 -41.15 2.27 -15.29
N THR A 752 -41.08 2.74 -14.04
CA THR A 752 -41.48 4.11 -13.67
C THR A 752 -40.60 5.16 -14.32
N HIS A 753 -39.28 4.97 -14.34
CA HIS A 753 -38.32 5.88 -14.98
C HIS A 753 -38.50 5.89 -16.51
N LEU A 754 -38.61 4.70 -17.13
CA LEU A 754 -38.86 4.58 -18.58
C LEU A 754 -40.18 5.24 -19.00
N LYS A 755 -41.25 5.12 -18.20
CA LYS A 755 -42.54 5.80 -18.45
C LYS A 755 -42.46 7.33 -18.39
N LYS A 756 -41.47 7.89 -17.69
CA LYS A 756 -41.20 9.34 -17.70
C LYS A 756 -40.45 9.79 -18.96
N GLY A 757 -40.07 8.86 -19.83
CA GLY A 757 -39.31 9.13 -21.05
C GLY A 757 -37.80 9.17 -20.84
N GLU A 758 -37.31 8.68 -19.69
CA GLU A 758 -35.88 8.55 -19.44
C GLU A 758 -35.30 7.43 -20.30
N THR A 759 -34.21 7.71 -21.01
CA THR A 759 -33.55 6.76 -21.93
C THR A 759 -32.39 6.02 -21.30
N SER A 760 -32.04 6.35 -20.06
CA SER A 760 -31.02 5.68 -19.26
C SER A 760 -31.51 5.63 -17.82
N VAL A 761 -31.60 4.43 -17.25
CA VAL A 761 -32.03 4.18 -15.89
C VAL A 761 -30.92 3.47 -15.15
N ILE A 762 -30.41 4.09 -14.09
CA ILE A 762 -29.35 3.53 -13.25
C ILE A 762 -29.89 3.29 -11.84
N LEU A 763 -29.91 2.02 -11.41
CA LEU A 763 -30.35 1.61 -10.08
C LEU A 763 -29.26 0.75 -9.42
N ARG A 764 -29.16 0.81 -8.09
CA ARG A 764 -28.22 0.00 -7.31
C ARG A 764 -28.97 -1.06 -6.51
N PHE A 765 -28.49 -2.30 -6.52
CA PHE A 765 -29.00 -3.31 -5.60
C PHE A 765 -28.29 -3.28 -4.25
N ALA A 766 -29.04 -3.32 -3.16
CA ALA A 766 -28.51 -3.42 -1.80
C ALA A 766 -27.84 -4.80 -1.50
N SER A 767 -28.06 -5.79 -2.37
CA SER A 767 -27.49 -7.13 -2.24
C SER A 767 -27.29 -7.78 -3.61
N PRO A 768 -26.37 -8.74 -3.76
CA PRO A 768 -26.19 -9.45 -5.02
C PRO A 768 -27.51 -10.06 -5.51
N VAL A 769 -27.77 -9.91 -6.81
CA VAL A 769 -28.96 -10.47 -7.46
C VAL A 769 -28.60 -11.42 -8.58
N ASP A 770 -29.50 -12.36 -8.85
CA ASP A 770 -29.37 -13.26 -9.98
C ASP A 770 -29.47 -12.49 -11.31
N SER A 771 -28.53 -12.77 -12.20
CA SER A 771 -28.43 -12.06 -13.48
C SER A 771 -29.61 -12.34 -14.40
N ASP A 772 -30.17 -13.56 -14.35
CA ASP A 772 -31.22 -13.99 -15.25
C ASP A 772 -32.57 -13.43 -14.80
N GLU A 773 -32.79 -13.40 -13.48
CA GLU A 773 -33.92 -12.68 -12.89
C GLU A 773 -33.86 -11.18 -13.21
N LEU A 774 -32.68 -10.57 -13.13
CA LEU A 774 -32.47 -9.17 -13.49
C LEU A 774 -32.76 -8.90 -14.97
N MET A 775 -32.21 -9.71 -15.87
CA MET A 775 -32.46 -9.61 -17.31
C MET A 775 -33.94 -9.76 -17.63
N THR A 776 -34.61 -10.73 -17.00
CA THR A 776 -36.05 -10.94 -17.16
C THR A 776 -36.83 -9.71 -16.71
N ALA A 777 -36.53 -9.18 -15.52
CA ALA A 777 -37.19 -8.00 -14.98
C ALA A 777 -36.96 -6.74 -15.82
N ALA A 778 -35.75 -6.56 -16.36
CA ALA A 778 -35.44 -5.46 -17.29
C ALA A 778 -36.27 -5.59 -18.57
N GLY A 779 -36.34 -6.78 -19.16
CA GLY A 779 -37.17 -7.06 -20.33
C GLY A 779 -38.66 -6.82 -20.08
N GLU A 780 -39.16 -7.23 -18.92
CA GLU A 780 -40.54 -6.97 -18.50
C GLU A 780 -40.81 -5.46 -18.32
N ALA A 781 -39.89 -4.72 -17.73
CA ALA A 781 -40.01 -3.27 -17.56
C ALA A 781 -40.03 -2.53 -18.91
N LEU A 782 -39.16 -2.92 -19.86
CA LEU A 782 -39.15 -2.39 -21.23
C LEU A 782 -40.47 -2.68 -21.96
N THR A 783 -40.92 -3.94 -21.91
CA THR A 783 -42.15 -4.40 -22.58
C THR A 783 -43.39 -3.68 -22.03
N ALA A 784 -43.41 -3.39 -20.73
CA ALA A 784 -44.48 -2.64 -20.09
C ALA A 784 -44.60 -1.19 -20.60
N VAL A 785 -43.53 -0.64 -21.19
CA VAL A 785 -43.52 0.68 -21.82
C VAL A 785 -43.75 0.58 -23.32
N ASN A 786 -42.92 -0.19 -24.02
CA ASN A 786 -43.01 -0.48 -25.44
C ASN A 786 -42.12 -1.67 -25.80
N GLU A 787 -42.71 -2.74 -26.35
CA GLU A 787 -42.01 -3.97 -26.76
C GLU A 787 -40.86 -3.71 -27.74
N ALA A 788 -40.98 -2.69 -28.62
CA ALA A 788 -39.92 -2.32 -29.56
C ALA A 788 -38.63 -1.83 -28.88
N LEU A 789 -38.67 -1.44 -27.60
CA LEU A 789 -37.46 -1.05 -26.87
C LEU A 789 -36.52 -2.23 -26.63
N LEU A 790 -37.01 -3.48 -26.66
CA LEU A 790 -36.18 -4.67 -26.51
C LEU A 790 -35.08 -4.76 -27.58
N ASP A 791 -35.39 -4.33 -28.81
CA ASP A 791 -34.47 -4.42 -29.95
C ASP A 791 -33.31 -3.41 -29.87
N HIS A 792 -33.43 -2.39 -29.02
CA HIS A 792 -32.51 -1.25 -28.93
C HIS A 792 -32.03 -0.96 -27.50
N ALA A 793 -32.39 -1.82 -26.55
CA ALA A 793 -31.97 -1.69 -25.17
C ALA A 793 -30.62 -2.36 -24.92
N GLN A 794 -29.86 -1.80 -23.97
CA GLN A 794 -28.63 -2.38 -23.46
C GLN A 794 -28.72 -2.43 -21.93
N LEU A 795 -28.37 -3.58 -21.36
CA LEU A 795 -28.19 -3.73 -19.93
C LEU A 795 -26.71 -3.94 -19.62
N ALA A 796 -26.17 -3.15 -18.71
CA ALA A 796 -24.80 -3.30 -18.23
C ALA A 796 -24.77 -3.22 -16.70
N THR A 797 -23.73 -3.79 -16.08
CA THR A 797 -23.56 -3.79 -14.62
C THR A 797 -22.13 -3.45 -14.25
N LEU A 798 -21.94 -2.65 -13.20
CA LEU A 798 -20.67 -2.50 -12.49
C LEU A 798 -20.93 -2.78 -11.01
N GLY A 799 -20.37 -3.86 -10.47
CA GLY A 799 -20.73 -4.31 -9.13
C GLY A 799 -22.25 -4.55 -9.03
N SER A 800 -22.89 -3.87 -8.07
CA SER A 800 -24.33 -3.89 -7.83
C SER A 800 -25.14 -2.83 -8.59
N TYR A 801 -24.47 -1.94 -9.33
CA TYR A 801 -25.11 -0.92 -10.15
C TYR A 801 -25.54 -1.52 -11.48
N VAL A 802 -26.78 -1.23 -11.87
CA VAL A 802 -27.40 -1.71 -13.09
C VAL A 802 -27.79 -0.52 -13.95
N MET A 803 -27.28 -0.50 -15.18
CA MET A 803 -27.56 0.50 -16.20
C MET A 803 -28.44 -0.10 -17.28
N LEU A 804 -29.66 0.42 -17.42
CA LEU A 804 -30.59 0.07 -18.48
C LEU A 804 -30.74 1.26 -19.43
N GLU A 805 -30.18 1.14 -20.64
CA GLU A 805 -30.21 2.18 -21.66
C GLU A 805 -31.10 1.79 -22.82
N THR A 806 -31.91 2.72 -23.32
CA THR A 806 -32.70 2.55 -24.54
C THR A 806 -32.17 3.52 -25.59
N LYS A 807 -31.59 3.00 -26.68
CA LYS A 807 -31.14 3.87 -27.78
C LYS A 807 -32.34 4.40 -28.57
N PRO A 808 -32.34 5.67 -28.99
CA PRO A 808 -33.34 6.14 -29.93
C PRO A 808 -33.17 5.42 -31.28
N GLU A 809 -34.29 5.13 -31.97
CA GLU A 809 -34.26 4.64 -33.37
C GLU A 809 -33.39 5.61 -34.20
N GLU A 810 -32.30 5.11 -34.79
CA GLU A 810 -31.63 5.81 -35.89
C GLU A 810 -32.64 5.92 -37.03
N LYS A 811 -33.18 7.13 -37.23
CA LYS A 811 -34.13 7.44 -38.30
C LYS A 811 -33.49 7.58 -39.67
#